data_AF-A0A6I9WD24-F1
#
_entry.id   AF-A0A6I9WD24-F1
#
_cell.length_a   1.000
_cell.length_b   1.000
_cell.length_c   1.000
_cell.angle_alpha   90.00
_cell.angle_beta   90.00
_cell.angle_gamma   90.00
#
_symmetry.space_group_name_H-M   'P 1'
#
loop_
_entity.id
_entity.type
_entity.pdbx_description
1 polymer ?
#
loop_
_entity_poly.entity_id
_entity_poly.type
_entity_poly.pdbx_seq_one_letter_code
_entity_poly.pdbx_strand_id
1 'polypeptide(L)'
;MDRPPYKLSSVLLGHTADVRAVAAFLDGTVVSASRDKTARVWKPTGRGNEYEQCATLTGHSNFVSSVCIINPSERNPKGYIITGSNDNTICVYIADETVPTHTITAHQNNVCKLKTGKQDGTFLSSSWDMTAKLWNVSDLSKPLLDLKGHTAAVWCIADLSNGNIISGSADKLVIIWSRNGMVQHKLTGHTDCVRDIVDIKEDEFLTCANDATIRHWNAKLGTCLGTYCGHENYIYSIVAIPNGTYVYSSGEDRTIKIWYNAELKQTIVLPTQSIWCIDLFSNGDIVAGSSDGAIRIFSSDLERYANREALEAFDKEVASTILNAQEVIGDINVKDLPDARVLLQPGQRDGQTKIVNEGDAVRAYSWSQNEHRWIKVGDVMGASGGTAATSGKQLYNGIEYDYVFSVDIQDGVPPLKLPYNKDQDPWHVAQKFLHDNNLSQFFLDQVANFIIKNSEPAPVLNTGSQYVDPFTGGNRYVPGSGSSSSTSDSAQSSTFSSSNTCTSPSYIPHTRYLKLEQANLSAIFEKLHELNAKQENIYKIPEEELDAIEKLTNNQVSEEVRANAISILRNLLDWPNNAVFPALDIARLAVLHKEVNNLFCTEELLPVIRRHIKIDAFPSNQMLTFRLIANMFQHEKGEKLCLDYRDEILESLLDLQSLGNKNNQVAISTYILNLIVALNNCNDTPGKTRALNVLFTVLPRLNESEAMFRALVGLGTLLTATSDPSDRNELINAVRQSETTLNVLRTLSESTSDLSISNKVVNCSKQIIDLII
;
A
#
# COMPACT_ATOMS: atom_id res chain seq x y z
N MET A 1 -31.73 -12.74 -4.52
CA MET A 1 -31.32 -13.64 -3.42
C MET A 1 -29.81 -13.60 -3.37
N ASP A 2 -29.22 -13.37 -2.20
CA ASP A 2 -27.78 -13.34 -2.06
C ASP A 2 -27.19 -14.73 -2.29
N ARG A 3 -26.11 -14.79 -3.08
CA ARG A 3 -25.37 -16.02 -3.36
C ARG A 3 -24.77 -16.54 -2.04
N PRO A 4 -24.87 -17.84 -1.70
CA PRO A 4 -24.22 -18.37 -0.50
C PRO A 4 -22.71 -18.12 -0.51
N PRO A 5 -22.05 -18.05 0.66
CA PRO A 5 -20.61 -17.82 0.72
C PRO A 5 -19.85 -18.97 0.06
N TYR A 6 -18.70 -18.66 -0.52
CA TYR A 6 -17.80 -19.68 -1.03
C TYR A 6 -17.17 -20.46 0.13
N LYS A 7 -17.19 -21.78 0.06
CA LYS A 7 -16.50 -22.69 0.99
C LYS A 7 -15.69 -23.73 0.24
N LEU A 8 -14.74 -24.35 0.94
CA LEU A 8 -13.92 -25.41 0.37
C LEU A 8 -14.82 -26.53 -0.18
N SER A 9 -14.53 -26.94 -1.41
CA SER A 9 -15.17 -28.06 -2.11
C SER A 9 -14.21 -29.26 -2.16
N SER A 10 -12.97 -29.01 -2.61
CA SER A 10 -11.96 -30.07 -2.83
C SER A 10 -10.56 -29.53 -2.65
N VAL A 11 -9.62 -30.41 -2.27
CA VAL A 11 -8.18 -30.15 -2.26
C VAL A 11 -7.50 -31.21 -3.14
N LEU A 12 -6.70 -30.76 -4.09
CA LEU A 12 -5.95 -31.62 -5.00
C LEU A 12 -4.47 -31.51 -4.62
N LEU A 13 -3.90 -32.64 -4.23
CA LEU A 13 -2.52 -32.74 -3.74
C LEU A 13 -1.69 -33.56 -4.72
N GLY A 14 -0.49 -33.07 -5.03
CA GLY A 14 0.46 -33.86 -5.82
C GLY A 14 1.72 -33.11 -6.23
N HIS A 15 1.67 -31.80 -6.43
CA HIS A 15 2.87 -31.01 -6.70
C HIS A 15 3.76 -30.91 -5.45
N THR A 16 5.08 -30.90 -5.66
CA THR A 16 6.07 -30.80 -4.56
C THR A 16 6.58 -29.37 -4.35
N ALA A 17 6.09 -28.43 -5.14
CA ALA A 17 6.43 -27.01 -5.06
C ALA A 17 5.25 -26.18 -5.59
N ASP A 18 5.36 -24.86 -5.47
CA ASP A 18 4.31 -23.88 -5.77
C ASP A 18 3.59 -24.13 -7.09
N VAL A 19 2.26 -24.09 -7.02
CA VAL A 19 1.40 -24.08 -8.20
C VAL A 19 1.31 -22.64 -8.71
N ARG A 20 1.94 -22.37 -9.85
CA ARG A 20 2.11 -21.01 -10.42
C ARG A 20 0.97 -20.60 -11.35
N ALA A 21 0.32 -21.57 -11.99
CA ALA A 21 -0.84 -21.32 -12.83
C ALA A 21 -1.80 -22.50 -12.80
N VAL A 22 -3.08 -22.19 -12.98
CA VAL A 22 -4.16 -23.16 -13.17
C VAL A 22 -5.03 -22.73 -14.36
N ALA A 23 -5.63 -23.70 -15.04
CA ALA A 23 -6.61 -23.49 -16.09
C ALA A 23 -7.69 -24.59 -16.03
N ALA A 24 -8.95 -24.23 -16.28
CA ALA A 24 -10.06 -25.17 -16.27
C ALA A 24 -10.67 -25.39 -17.67
N PHE A 25 -10.90 -26.64 -18.04
CA PHE A 25 -11.75 -27.01 -19.17
C PHE A 25 -13.24 -26.88 -18.82
N LEU A 26 -14.08 -26.79 -19.85
CA LEU A 26 -15.54 -26.70 -19.69
C LEU A 26 -16.17 -27.94 -19.02
N ASP A 27 -15.51 -29.10 -19.11
CA ASP A 27 -15.96 -30.36 -18.51
C ASP A 27 -15.58 -30.50 -17.02
N GLY A 28 -14.92 -29.50 -16.44
CA GLY A 28 -14.43 -29.51 -15.07
C GLY A 28 -13.01 -30.04 -14.90
N THR A 29 -12.33 -30.47 -15.97
CA THR A 29 -10.92 -30.88 -15.89
C THR A 29 -10.04 -29.66 -15.53
N VAL A 30 -9.17 -29.81 -14.54
CA VAL A 30 -8.19 -28.80 -14.13
C VAL A 30 -6.82 -29.15 -14.68
N VAL A 31 -6.08 -28.16 -15.16
CA VAL A 31 -4.64 -28.27 -15.44
C VAL A 31 -3.89 -27.33 -14.52
N SER A 32 -2.85 -27.82 -13.85
CA SER A 32 -1.97 -27.03 -12.99
C SER A 32 -0.55 -27.04 -13.50
N ALA A 33 0.17 -25.93 -13.33
CA ALA A 33 1.59 -25.78 -13.66
C ALA A 33 2.37 -25.37 -12.41
N SER A 34 3.54 -25.99 -12.18
CA SER A 34 4.29 -25.84 -10.93
C SER A 34 5.80 -25.60 -11.12
N ARG A 35 6.40 -25.02 -10.07
CA ARG A 35 7.86 -24.95 -9.89
C ARG A 35 8.52 -26.31 -9.75
N ASP A 36 7.77 -27.39 -9.57
CA ASP A 36 8.32 -28.75 -9.63
C ASP A 36 8.67 -29.22 -11.06
N LYS A 37 8.58 -28.31 -12.05
CA LYS A 37 8.88 -28.51 -13.47
C LYS A 37 7.84 -29.36 -14.21
N THR A 38 6.69 -29.62 -13.58
CA THR A 38 5.61 -30.38 -14.20
C THR A 38 4.36 -29.53 -14.37
N ALA A 39 3.54 -29.93 -15.34
CA ALA A 39 2.12 -29.62 -15.34
C ALA A 39 1.32 -30.91 -15.15
N ARG A 40 0.18 -30.85 -14.48
CA ARG A 40 -0.67 -32.01 -14.17
C ARG A 40 -2.10 -31.78 -14.59
N VAL A 41 -2.76 -32.86 -14.98
CA VAL A 41 -4.17 -32.85 -15.40
C VAL A 41 -4.99 -33.62 -14.36
N TRP A 42 -6.04 -32.98 -13.87
CA TRP A 42 -6.90 -33.47 -12.81
C TRP A 42 -8.33 -33.58 -13.33
N LYS A 43 -8.89 -34.79 -13.31
CA LYS A 43 -10.23 -35.04 -13.83
C LYS A 43 -11.23 -35.28 -12.69
N PRO A 44 -12.46 -34.77 -12.79
CA PRO A 44 -13.53 -35.16 -11.88
C PRO A 44 -13.77 -36.67 -11.97
N THR A 45 -13.89 -37.35 -10.84
CA THR A 45 -14.15 -38.81 -10.82
C THR A 45 -15.62 -39.16 -11.10
N GLY A 46 -16.50 -38.15 -11.14
CA GLY A 46 -17.95 -38.32 -11.20
C GLY A 46 -18.58 -38.73 -9.86
N ARG A 47 -17.79 -38.87 -8.79
CA ARG A 47 -18.26 -39.21 -7.44
C ARG A 47 -18.07 -38.03 -6.50
N GLY A 48 -19.17 -37.32 -6.21
CA GLY A 48 -19.13 -36.13 -5.36
C GLY A 48 -18.20 -35.05 -5.93
N ASN A 49 -17.39 -34.44 -5.06
CA ASN A 49 -16.44 -33.38 -5.43
C ASN A 49 -15.00 -33.90 -5.61
N GLU A 50 -14.82 -35.20 -5.89
CA GLU A 50 -13.50 -35.81 -5.96
C GLU A 50 -12.83 -35.63 -7.34
N TYR A 51 -11.51 -35.50 -7.31
CA TYR A 51 -10.65 -35.38 -8.49
C TYR A 51 -9.53 -36.40 -8.44
N GLU A 52 -9.15 -36.94 -9.60
CA GLU A 52 -7.98 -37.79 -9.75
C GLU A 52 -6.92 -37.14 -10.65
N GLN A 53 -5.64 -37.31 -10.29
CA GLN A 53 -4.54 -36.92 -11.16
C GLN A 53 -4.40 -37.94 -12.30
N CYS A 54 -4.87 -37.60 -13.49
CA CYS A 54 -4.91 -38.52 -14.63
C CYS A 54 -3.64 -38.47 -15.50
N ALA A 55 -2.91 -37.35 -15.50
CA ALA A 55 -1.72 -37.19 -16.32
C ALA A 55 -0.70 -36.22 -15.70
N THR A 56 0.58 -36.43 -16.03
CA THR A 56 1.68 -35.50 -15.81
C THR A 56 2.27 -35.15 -17.17
N LEU A 57 2.23 -33.87 -17.53
CA LEU A 57 2.77 -33.34 -18.76
C LEU A 57 4.28 -33.12 -18.60
N THR A 58 5.05 -33.67 -19.53
CA THR A 58 6.52 -33.61 -19.56
C THR A 58 6.98 -32.72 -20.71
N GLY A 59 8.24 -32.28 -20.74
CA GLY A 59 8.82 -31.53 -21.87
C GLY A 59 9.65 -30.31 -21.46
N HIS A 60 9.26 -29.64 -20.37
CA HIS A 60 10.04 -28.53 -19.82
C HIS A 60 11.26 -29.01 -19.02
N SER A 61 12.33 -28.21 -19.06
CA SER A 61 13.58 -28.46 -18.31
C SER A 61 13.67 -27.68 -16.99
N ASN A 62 12.75 -26.72 -16.80
CA ASN A 62 12.68 -25.84 -15.64
C ASN A 62 11.22 -25.56 -15.23
N PHE A 63 11.03 -24.65 -14.27
CA PHE A 63 9.73 -24.33 -13.67
C PHE A 63 8.66 -24.02 -14.72
N VAL A 64 7.51 -24.67 -14.62
CA VAL A 64 6.35 -24.34 -15.46
C VAL A 64 5.60 -23.20 -14.77
N SER A 65 5.65 -22.03 -15.41
CA SER A 65 5.19 -20.76 -14.85
C SER A 65 3.77 -20.42 -15.24
N SER A 66 3.30 -20.91 -16.39
CA SER A 66 1.99 -20.56 -16.94
C SER A 66 1.36 -21.72 -17.69
N VAL A 67 0.03 -21.74 -17.72
CA VAL A 67 -0.77 -22.67 -18.50
C VAL A 67 -2.01 -21.97 -19.04
N CYS A 68 -2.42 -22.30 -20.27
CA CYS A 68 -3.76 -22.02 -20.78
C CYS A 68 -4.29 -23.25 -21.54
N ILE A 69 -5.61 -23.25 -21.79
CA ILE A 69 -6.29 -24.35 -22.48
C ILE A 69 -7.12 -23.82 -23.64
N ILE A 70 -7.16 -24.57 -24.73
CA ILE A 70 -8.12 -24.36 -25.82
C ILE A 70 -9.11 -25.51 -25.72
N ASN A 71 -10.38 -25.20 -25.44
CA ASN A 71 -11.41 -26.23 -25.31
C ASN A 71 -11.62 -27.00 -26.62
N PRO A 72 -12.10 -28.25 -26.54
CA PRO A 72 -12.53 -29.01 -27.70
C PRO A 72 -13.48 -28.22 -28.63
N SER A 73 -13.27 -28.34 -29.94
CA SER A 73 -14.12 -27.77 -30.99
C SER A 73 -14.25 -28.75 -32.15
N GLU A 74 -15.13 -28.49 -33.13
CA GLU A 74 -15.26 -29.35 -34.33
C GLU A 74 -13.93 -29.52 -35.07
N ARG A 75 -13.10 -28.47 -35.09
CA ARG A 75 -11.77 -28.50 -35.71
C ARG A 75 -10.74 -29.23 -34.85
N ASN A 76 -10.87 -29.12 -33.53
CA ASN A 76 -9.93 -29.65 -32.54
C ASN A 76 -10.70 -30.47 -31.49
N PRO A 77 -11.10 -31.72 -31.79
CA PRO A 77 -12.08 -32.47 -30.98
C PRO A 77 -11.59 -32.83 -29.57
N LYS A 78 -10.29 -32.70 -29.30
CA LYS A 78 -9.69 -32.97 -28.00
C LYS A 78 -9.28 -31.71 -27.24
N GLY A 79 -9.23 -30.56 -27.91
CA GLY A 79 -8.64 -29.34 -27.35
C GLY A 79 -7.12 -29.42 -27.17
N TYR A 80 -6.54 -28.35 -26.65
CA TYR A 80 -5.11 -28.22 -26.39
C TYR A 80 -4.83 -27.77 -24.96
N ILE A 81 -3.71 -28.24 -24.43
CA ILE A 81 -3.06 -27.68 -23.23
C ILE A 81 -1.79 -27.00 -23.70
N ILE A 82 -1.53 -25.78 -23.22
CA ILE A 82 -0.37 -25.00 -23.61
C ILE A 82 0.33 -24.53 -22.34
N THR A 83 1.60 -24.86 -22.18
CA THR A 83 2.41 -24.51 -21.00
C THR A 83 3.59 -23.63 -21.37
N GLY A 84 3.91 -22.68 -20.50
CA GLY A 84 5.04 -21.77 -20.62
C GLY A 84 5.95 -21.91 -19.41
N SER A 85 7.25 -21.75 -19.62
CA SER A 85 8.26 -22.09 -18.62
C SER A 85 9.39 -21.09 -18.51
N ASN A 86 10.10 -21.18 -17.38
CA ASN A 86 11.36 -20.48 -17.12
C ASN A 86 12.53 -20.97 -18.00
N ASP A 87 12.34 -22.07 -18.73
CA ASP A 87 13.27 -22.49 -19.80
C ASP A 87 13.06 -21.76 -21.13
N ASN A 88 12.23 -20.71 -21.14
CA ASN A 88 11.93 -19.83 -22.27
C ASN A 88 11.10 -20.49 -23.39
N THR A 89 10.65 -21.73 -23.19
CA THR A 89 9.86 -22.46 -24.19
C THR A 89 8.37 -22.43 -23.87
N ILE A 90 7.58 -22.66 -24.93
CA ILE A 90 6.16 -22.96 -24.85
C ILE A 90 5.96 -24.38 -25.40
N CYS A 91 5.30 -25.24 -24.64
CA CYS A 91 4.94 -26.59 -25.05
C CYS A 91 3.43 -26.67 -25.33
N VAL A 92 3.06 -27.31 -26.44
CA VAL A 92 1.67 -27.52 -26.88
C VAL A 92 1.36 -29.01 -26.88
N TYR A 93 0.33 -29.41 -26.15
CA TYR A 93 -0.13 -30.79 -25.99
C TYR A 93 -1.53 -30.92 -26.54
N ILE A 94 -1.81 -32.04 -27.20
CA ILE A 94 -3.19 -32.52 -27.34
C ILE A 94 -3.63 -32.98 -25.94
N ALA A 95 -4.85 -32.64 -25.50
CA ALA A 95 -5.22 -32.74 -24.09
C ALA A 95 -5.15 -34.15 -23.45
N ASP A 96 -5.13 -35.22 -24.25
CA ASP A 96 -4.97 -36.61 -23.79
C ASP A 96 -3.55 -37.17 -23.97
N GLU A 97 -2.60 -36.33 -24.35
CA GLU A 97 -1.19 -36.67 -24.51
C GLU A 97 -0.33 -36.04 -23.41
N THR A 98 0.74 -36.73 -23.01
CA THR A 98 1.64 -36.30 -21.93
C THR A 98 2.98 -35.73 -22.42
N VAL A 99 3.22 -35.82 -23.72
CA VAL A 99 4.40 -35.33 -24.43
C VAL A 99 3.95 -34.23 -25.37
N PRO A 100 4.70 -33.12 -25.50
CA PRO A 100 4.27 -32.02 -26.33
C PRO A 100 4.33 -32.42 -27.81
N THR A 101 3.25 -32.12 -28.54
CA THR A 101 3.23 -32.18 -30.00
C THR A 101 4.17 -31.14 -30.63
N HIS A 102 4.30 -29.99 -29.96
CA HIS A 102 5.22 -28.93 -30.36
C HIS A 102 5.88 -28.29 -29.14
N THR A 103 7.16 -27.97 -29.28
CA THR A 103 7.90 -27.11 -28.35
C THR A 103 8.50 -25.97 -29.15
N ILE A 104 8.18 -24.74 -28.77
CA ILE A 104 8.67 -23.53 -29.44
C ILE A 104 9.50 -22.69 -28.49
N THR A 105 10.66 -22.22 -28.97
CA THR A 105 11.47 -21.20 -28.29
C THR A 105 10.89 -19.83 -28.63
N ALA A 106 9.77 -19.51 -27.99
CA ALA A 106 8.99 -18.31 -28.27
C ALA A 106 9.65 -17.01 -27.78
N HIS A 107 10.41 -17.10 -26.68
CA HIS A 107 10.90 -15.96 -25.92
C HIS A 107 12.39 -16.12 -25.54
N GLN A 108 13.06 -15.03 -25.16
CA GLN A 108 14.46 -15.08 -24.70
C GLN A 108 14.59 -15.34 -23.20
N ASN A 109 13.51 -15.13 -22.45
CA ASN A 109 13.44 -15.30 -21.01
C ASN A 109 12.11 -15.98 -20.62
N ASN A 110 11.92 -16.23 -19.32
CA ASN A 110 10.75 -16.89 -18.72
C ASN A 110 9.41 -16.44 -19.33
N VAL A 111 8.60 -17.41 -19.77
CA VAL A 111 7.22 -17.18 -20.25
C VAL A 111 6.31 -17.01 -19.03
N CYS A 112 5.90 -15.78 -18.75
CA CYS A 112 5.24 -15.42 -17.49
C CYS A 112 3.77 -15.79 -17.42
N LYS A 113 3.04 -15.54 -18.52
CA LYS A 113 1.60 -15.79 -18.61
C LYS A 113 1.27 -16.31 -20.00
N LEU A 114 0.35 -17.26 -20.02
CA LEU A 114 -0.35 -17.71 -21.22
C LEU A 114 -1.83 -17.42 -21.03
N LYS A 115 -2.49 -16.98 -22.09
CA LYS A 115 -3.94 -16.78 -22.10
C LYS A 115 -4.53 -17.25 -23.41
N THR A 116 -5.66 -17.94 -23.35
CA THR A 116 -6.39 -18.34 -24.55
C THR A 116 -6.89 -17.10 -25.29
N GLY A 117 -6.70 -17.07 -26.60
CA GLY A 117 -7.20 -15.98 -27.44
C GLY A 117 -8.69 -16.15 -27.73
N LYS A 118 -9.35 -15.05 -28.10
CA LYS A 118 -10.78 -15.03 -28.46
C LYS A 118 -11.05 -15.59 -29.86
N GLN A 119 -10.03 -15.60 -30.73
CA GLN A 119 -10.11 -16.23 -32.04
C GLN A 119 -9.79 -17.72 -31.93
N ASP A 120 -10.53 -18.56 -32.67
CA ASP A 120 -10.35 -20.02 -32.63
C ASP A 120 -8.89 -20.42 -32.92
N GLY A 121 -8.35 -21.31 -32.08
CA GLY A 121 -6.97 -21.77 -32.18
C GLY A 121 -5.89 -20.75 -31.81
N THR A 122 -6.23 -19.58 -31.25
CA THR A 122 -5.22 -18.57 -30.88
C THR A 122 -4.89 -18.58 -29.38
N PHE A 123 -3.67 -18.17 -29.05
CA PHE A 123 -3.25 -17.93 -27.66
C PHE A 123 -2.21 -16.82 -27.58
N LEU A 124 -2.08 -16.24 -26.40
CA LEU A 124 -1.20 -15.14 -26.07
C LEU A 124 -0.09 -15.61 -25.13
N SER A 125 1.10 -15.06 -25.28
CA SER A 125 2.23 -15.26 -24.37
C SER A 125 2.85 -13.93 -23.95
N SER A 126 3.32 -13.82 -22.71
CA SER A 126 4.11 -12.69 -22.21
C SER A 126 5.37 -13.17 -21.51
N SER A 127 6.44 -12.36 -21.49
CA SER A 127 7.74 -12.80 -20.96
C SER A 127 8.53 -11.70 -20.24
N TRP A 128 9.50 -12.16 -19.44
CA TRP A 128 10.57 -11.32 -18.88
C TRP A 128 11.47 -10.67 -19.93
N ASP A 129 11.41 -11.09 -21.20
CA ASP A 129 12.12 -10.47 -22.31
C ASP A 129 11.51 -9.13 -22.78
N MET A 130 10.56 -8.59 -22.00
CA MET A 130 9.85 -7.33 -22.25
C MET A 130 8.86 -7.39 -23.43
N THR A 131 8.59 -8.58 -23.98
CA THR A 131 7.69 -8.76 -25.10
C THR A 131 6.46 -9.59 -24.76
N ALA A 132 5.45 -9.40 -25.61
CA ALA A 132 4.20 -10.15 -25.63
C ALA A 132 3.94 -10.62 -27.06
N LYS A 133 3.32 -11.78 -27.25
CA LYS A 133 3.10 -12.36 -28.59
C LYS A 133 1.73 -13.00 -28.70
N LEU A 134 1.15 -12.93 -29.91
CA LEU A 134 -0.06 -13.65 -30.31
C LEU A 134 0.34 -14.79 -31.24
N TRP A 135 -0.24 -15.98 -31.03
CA TRP A 135 0.07 -17.20 -31.77
C TRP A 135 -1.19 -17.85 -32.32
N ASN A 136 -1.03 -18.68 -33.35
CA ASN A 136 -2.04 -19.60 -33.83
C ASN A 136 -1.50 -21.03 -33.76
N VAL A 137 -2.23 -21.95 -33.14
CA VAL A 137 -1.81 -23.35 -33.03
C VAL A 137 -1.66 -24.05 -34.37
N SER A 138 -2.31 -23.57 -35.44
CA SER A 138 -2.15 -24.13 -36.79
C SER A 138 -0.83 -23.75 -37.46
N ASP A 139 -0.17 -22.69 -37.01
CA ASP A 139 1.15 -22.26 -37.49
C ASP A 139 1.96 -21.64 -36.35
N LEU A 140 2.77 -22.48 -35.70
CA LEU A 140 3.66 -22.09 -34.61
C LEU A 140 5.06 -21.68 -35.08
N SER A 141 5.30 -21.60 -36.40
CA SER A 141 6.61 -21.22 -36.94
C SER A 141 6.97 -19.77 -36.67
N LYS A 142 5.96 -18.91 -36.47
CA LYS A 142 6.10 -17.49 -36.16
C LYS A 142 4.87 -16.97 -35.39
N PRO A 143 5.01 -15.93 -34.57
CA PRO A 143 3.85 -15.29 -33.97
C PRO A 143 3.03 -14.51 -35.01
N LEU A 144 1.71 -14.45 -34.81
CA LEU A 144 0.82 -13.55 -35.54
C LEU A 144 1.13 -12.08 -35.24
N LEU A 145 1.48 -11.76 -34.00
CA LEU A 145 1.90 -10.42 -33.56
C LEU A 145 3.07 -10.53 -32.58
N ASP A 146 4.03 -9.61 -32.72
CA ASP A 146 5.14 -9.40 -31.80
C ASP A 146 5.02 -8.00 -31.17
N LEU A 147 4.53 -7.95 -29.93
CA LEU A 147 4.18 -6.72 -29.22
C LEU A 147 5.38 -6.24 -28.39
N LYS A 148 5.99 -5.14 -28.84
CA LYS A 148 7.17 -4.52 -28.23
C LYS A 148 6.88 -3.09 -27.83
N GLY A 149 7.17 -2.72 -26.57
CA GLY A 149 6.94 -1.36 -26.09
C GLY A 149 7.00 -1.18 -24.57
N HIS A 150 7.01 -2.26 -23.81
CA HIS A 150 7.37 -2.26 -22.39
C HIS A 150 8.89 -2.13 -22.19
N THR A 151 9.29 -1.60 -21.04
CA THR A 151 10.72 -1.41 -20.68
C THR A 151 11.19 -2.35 -19.57
N ALA A 152 10.32 -3.26 -19.14
CA ALA A 152 10.61 -4.30 -18.17
C ALA A 152 9.75 -5.54 -18.45
N ALA A 153 9.89 -6.56 -17.60
CA ALA A 153 9.19 -7.83 -17.72
C ALA A 153 7.67 -7.69 -17.88
N VAL A 154 7.10 -8.35 -18.90
CA VAL A 154 5.65 -8.39 -19.15
C VAL A 154 5.05 -9.58 -18.41
N TRP A 155 4.43 -9.30 -17.27
CA TRP A 155 3.91 -10.32 -16.35
C TRP A 155 2.56 -10.88 -16.76
N CYS A 156 1.75 -10.10 -17.47
CA CYS A 156 0.41 -10.51 -17.84
C CYS A 156 0.00 -10.00 -19.21
N ILE A 157 -0.93 -10.74 -19.83
CA ILE A 157 -1.51 -10.44 -21.12
C ILE A 157 -2.95 -10.96 -21.19
N ALA A 158 -3.81 -10.23 -21.89
CA ALA A 158 -5.21 -10.63 -22.09
C ALA A 158 -5.71 -10.22 -23.47
N ASP A 159 -6.71 -10.98 -23.93
CA ASP A 159 -7.45 -10.72 -25.15
C ASP A 159 -8.84 -10.15 -24.81
N LEU A 160 -9.13 -8.92 -25.21
CA LEU A 160 -10.41 -8.28 -24.93
C LEU A 160 -11.48 -8.65 -25.95
N SER A 161 -12.73 -8.56 -25.51
CA SER A 161 -13.89 -8.85 -26.36
C SER A 161 -14.05 -7.87 -27.55
N ASN A 162 -13.54 -6.63 -27.44
CA ASN A 162 -13.47 -5.68 -28.56
C ASN A 162 -12.35 -5.98 -29.58
N GLY A 163 -11.52 -7.00 -29.34
CA GLY A 163 -10.40 -7.37 -30.20
C GLY A 163 -9.10 -6.60 -29.90
N ASN A 164 -9.01 -5.78 -28.86
CA ASN A 164 -7.70 -5.26 -28.42
C ASN A 164 -6.95 -6.32 -27.59
N ILE A 165 -5.62 -6.25 -27.61
CA ILE A 165 -4.74 -7.02 -26.70
C ILE A 165 -4.29 -6.07 -25.60
N ILE A 166 -4.19 -6.55 -24.37
CA ILE A 166 -3.70 -5.77 -23.22
C ILE A 166 -2.51 -6.49 -22.63
N SER A 167 -1.44 -5.75 -22.31
CA SER A 167 -0.28 -6.28 -21.58
C SER A 167 0.01 -5.43 -20.35
N GLY A 168 0.45 -6.09 -19.26
CA GLY A 168 0.82 -5.44 -18.00
C GLY A 168 2.22 -5.89 -17.56
N SER A 169 2.99 -4.96 -16.98
CA SER A 169 4.43 -5.11 -16.83
C SER A 169 4.97 -4.63 -15.48
N ALA A 170 6.22 -5.05 -15.19
CA ALA A 170 7.02 -4.57 -14.08
C ALA A 170 7.40 -3.08 -14.20
N ASP A 171 7.29 -2.51 -15.40
CA ASP A 171 7.42 -1.06 -15.62
C ASP A 171 6.20 -0.26 -15.14
N LYS A 172 5.22 -0.94 -14.53
CA LYS A 172 4.02 -0.38 -13.92
C LYS A 172 2.99 0.15 -14.94
N LEU A 173 3.25 -0.07 -16.23
CA LEU A 173 2.33 0.31 -17.30
C LEU A 173 1.41 -0.85 -17.66
N VAL A 174 0.23 -0.45 -18.16
CA VAL A 174 -0.65 -1.31 -18.95
C VAL A 174 -0.66 -0.76 -20.37
N ILE A 175 -0.35 -1.58 -21.37
CA ILE A 175 -0.37 -1.15 -22.78
C ILE A 175 -1.54 -1.82 -23.50
N ILE A 176 -2.29 -1.01 -24.26
CA ILE A 176 -3.36 -1.45 -25.14
C ILE A 176 -2.84 -1.51 -26.56
N TRP A 177 -3.05 -2.65 -27.21
CA TRP A 177 -2.61 -2.91 -28.58
C TRP A 177 -3.82 -3.18 -29.45
N SER A 178 -3.84 -2.59 -30.65
CA SER A 178 -4.78 -2.97 -31.70
C SER A 178 -4.37 -4.30 -32.34
N ARG A 179 -5.26 -4.91 -33.14
CA ARG A 179 -4.99 -6.19 -33.82
C ARG A 179 -3.91 -6.20 -34.88
N ASN A 180 -3.39 -5.05 -35.27
CA ASN A 180 -2.21 -4.93 -36.11
C ASN A 180 -0.91 -4.76 -35.28
N GLY A 181 -0.99 -4.82 -33.95
CA GLY A 181 0.16 -4.70 -33.05
C GLY A 181 0.58 -3.26 -32.73
N MET A 182 -0.20 -2.26 -33.11
CA MET A 182 0.09 -0.86 -32.75
C MET A 182 -0.37 -0.52 -31.34
N VAL A 183 0.43 0.26 -30.62
CA VAL A 183 0.04 0.82 -29.32
C VAL A 183 -1.09 1.84 -29.52
N GLN A 184 -2.23 1.57 -28.89
CA GLN A 184 -3.37 2.49 -28.82
C GLN A 184 -3.24 3.41 -27.60
N HIS A 185 -2.94 2.84 -26.43
CA HIS A 185 -2.80 3.57 -25.18
C HIS A 185 -1.70 2.99 -24.30
N LYS A 186 -1.03 3.85 -23.51
CA LYS A 186 -0.16 3.45 -22.40
C LYS A 186 -0.76 4.00 -21.11
N LEU A 187 -1.35 3.13 -20.31
CA LEU A 187 -2.07 3.51 -19.11
C LEU A 187 -1.12 3.55 -17.91
N THR A 188 -1.17 4.65 -17.18
CA THR A 188 -0.47 4.86 -15.92
C THR A 188 -1.45 4.85 -14.77
N GLY A 189 -1.02 4.38 -13.60
CA GLY A 189 -1.83 4.41 -12.39
C GLY A 189 -1.36 3.44 -11.33
N HIS A 190 -1.00 2.21 -11.72
CA HIS A 190 -0.36 1.28 -10.80
C HIS A 190 0.99 1.83 -10.33
N THR A 191 1.29 1.70 -9.03
CA THR A 191 2.53 2.22 -8.44
C THR A 191 3.62 1.14 -8.30
N ASP A 192 3.27 -0.10 -8.64
CA ASP A 192 4.15 -1.26 -8.68
C ASP A 192 3.73 -2.21 -9.84
N CYS A 193 4.42 -3.34 -9.98
CA CYS A 193 4.30 -4.29 -11.08
C CYS A 193 2.84 -4.74 -11.29
N VAL A 194 2.36 -4.66 -12.54
CA VAL A 194 1.03 -5.18 -12.92
C VAL A 194 1.13 -6.69 -13.10
N ARG A 195 0.29 -7.46 -12.41
CA ARG A 195 0.44 -8.92 -12.25
C ARG A 195 -0.56 -9.76 -13.01
N ASP A 196 -1.79 -9.28 -13.18
CA ASP A 196 -2.80 -10.00 -13.95
C ASP A 196 -3.85 -9.05 -14.54
N ILE A 197 -4.52 -9.52 -15.59
CA ILE A 197 -5.52 -8.77 -16.36
C ILE A 197 -6.72 -9.68 -16.64
N VAL A 198 -7.94 -9.14 -16.50
CA VAL A 198 -9.18 -9.83 -16.89
C VAL A 198 -10.12 -8.94 -17.70
N ASP A 199 -10.60 -9.47 -18.82
CA ASP A 199 -11.66 -8.90 -19.67
C ASP A 199 -13.02 -9.02 -18.96
N ILE A 200 -13.81 -7.94 -18.89
CA ILE A 200 -15.12 -7.97 -18.21
C ILE A 200 -16.27 -7.63 -19.15
N LYS A 201 -16.17 -6.55 -19.94
CA LYS A 201 -17.18 -6.12 -20.93
C LYS A 201 -16.44 -5.49 -22.11
N GLU A 202 -17.12 -5.31 -23.24
CA GLU A 202 -16.51 -5.01 -24.55
C GLU A 202 -15.25 -4.13 -24.51
N ASP A 203 -15.35 -2.94 -23.93
CA ASP A 203 -14.25 -1.99 -23.81
C ASP A 203 -13.66 -1.90 -22.39
N GLU A 204 -14.05 -2.72 -21.42
CA GLU A 204 -13.55 -2.61 -20.04
C GLU A 204 -12.90 -3.89 -19.51
N PHE A 205 -11.87 -3.66 -18.71
CA PHE A 205 -11.05 -4.72 -18.13
C PHE A 205 -10.54 -4.30 -16.75
N LEU A 206 -10.15 -5.29 -15.95
CA LEU A 206 -9.55 -5.10 -14.64
C LEU A 206 -8.09 -5.54 -14.66
N THR A 207 -7.26 -4.86 -13.88
CA THR A 207 -5.87 -5.25 -13.61
C THR A 207 -5.61 -5.33 -12.12
N CYS A 208 -4.72 -6.22 -11.70
CA CYS A 208 -4.23 -6.25 -10.32
C CYS A 208 -2.70 -6.16 -10.28
N ALA A 209 -2.15 -5.69 -9.15
CA ALA A 209 -0.72 -5.37 -9.07
C ALA A 209 -0.12 -5.60 -7.67
N ASN A 210 1.21 -5.47 -7.61
CA ASN A 210 1.98 -5.46 -6.36
C ASN A 210 1.73 -4.22 -5.50
N ASP A 211 1.00 -3.20 -5.97
CA ASP A 211 0.60 -2.06 -5.16
C ASP A 211 -0.63 -2.33 -4.27
N ALA A 212 -1.03 -3.60 -4.16
CA ALA A 212 -2.20 -4.07 -3.44
C ALA A 212 -3.55 -3.51 -3.95
N THR A 213 -3.59 -3.00 -5.19
CA THR A 213 -4.82 -2.47 -5.81
C THR A 213 -5.28 -3.27 -7.02
N ILE A 214 -6.60 -3.26 -7.24
CA ILE A 214 -7.23 -3.63 -8.51
C ILE A 214 -7.66 -2.34 -9.20
N ARG A 215 -7.40 -2.18 -10.49
CA ARG A 215 -7.84 -1.02 -11.27
C ARG A 215 -8.77 -1.44 -12.38
N HIS A 216 -9.81 -0.63 -12.58
CA HIS A 216 -10.82 -0.78 -13.61
C HIS A 216 -10.57 0.22 -14.72
N TRP A 217 -10.50 -0.24 -15.97
CA TRP A 217 -10.09 0.55 -17.11
C TRP A 217 -11.09 0.49 -18.24
N ASN A 218 -11.15 1.55 -19.04
CA ASN A 218 -11.77 1.54 -20.35
C ASN A 218 -10.69 1.55 -21.44
N ALA A 219 -10.66 0.50 -22.24
CA ALA A 219 -9.69 0.28 -23.30
C ALA A 219 -9.81 1.26 -24.46
N LYS A 220 -11.03 1.69 -24.78
CA LYS A 220 -11.28 2.65 -25.86
C LYS A 220 -10.88 4.07 -25.48
N LEU A 221 -11.26 4.49 -24.26
CA LEU A 221 -10.97 5.82 -23.74
C LEU A 221 -9.53 5.94 -23.21
N GLY A 222 -8.89 4.83 -22.83
CA GLY A 222 -7.58 4.84 -22.22
C GLY A 222 -7.57 5.42 -20.79
N THR A 223 -8.66 5.25 -20.05
CA THR A 223 -8.85 5.87 -18.73
C THR A 223 -9.14 4.85 -17.64
N CYS A 224 -8.72 5.17 -16.41
CA CYS A 224 -9.08 4.43 -15.20
C CYS A 224 -10.49 4.85 -14.76
N LEU A 225 -11.42 3.90 -14.71
CA LEU A 225 -12.80 4.08 -14.27
C LEU A 225 -12.97 3.94 -12.75
N GLY A 226 -12.07 3.22 -12.08
CA GLY A 226 -12.11 3.04 -10.62
C GLY A 226 -10.98 2.17 -10.09
N THR A 227 -10.88 2.09 -8.76
CA THR A 227 -9.86 1.30 -8.06
C THR A 227 -10.51 0.55 -6.90
N TYR A 228 -10.22 -0.73 -6.73
CA TYR A 228 -10.68 -1.53 -5.61
C TYR A 228 -9.52 -1.71 -4.64
N CYS A 229 -9.77 -1.39 -3.37
CA CYS A 229 -8.79 -1.47 -2.29
C CYS A 229 -9.30 -2.45 -1.23
N GLY A 230 -8.40 -3.27 -0.68
CA GLY A 230 -8.74 -4.19 0.41
C GLY A 230 -7.81 -5.39 0.57
N HIS A 231 -6.91 -5.65 -0.39
CA HIS A 231 -5.72 -6.47 -0.16
C HIS A 231 -4.69 -5.68 0.66
N GLU A 232 -3.96 -6.40 1.51
CA GLU A 232 -2.92 -5.80 2.38
C GLU A 232 -1.51 -6.00 1.82
N ASN A 233 -1.39 -6.84 0.78
CA ASN A 233 -0.12 -7.18 0.15
C ASN A 233 -0.35 -7.44 -1.36
N TYR A 234 0.69 -7.89 -2.06
CA TYR A 234 0.71 -8.08 -3.50
C TYR A 234 -0.45 -8.93 -4.01
N ILE A 235 -1.12 -8.48 -5.06
CA ILE A 235 -2.15 -9.25 -5.75
C ILE A 235 -1.51 -9.93 -6.94
N TYR A 236 -1.69 -11.24 -7.04
CA TYR A 236 -1.03 -12.07 -8.06
C TYR A 236 -1.95 -12.50 -9.19
N SER A 237 -3.24 -12.63 -8.93
CA SER A 237 -4.18 -13.08 -9.93
C SER A 237 -5.56 -12.46 -9.76
N ILE A 238 -6.26 -12.29 -10.89
CA ILE A 238 -7.61 -11.74 -10.95
C ILE A 238 -8.41 -12.47 -12.02
N VAL A 239 -9.66 -12.83 -11.69
CA VAL A 239 -10.65 -13.38 -12.62
C VAL A 239 -12.02 -12.78 -12.34
N ALA A 240 -12.93 -12.84 -13.31
CA ALA A 240 -14.25 -12.21 -13.20
C ALA A 240 -15.29 -13.00 -13.99
N ILE A 241 -16.55 -12.89 -13.57
CA ILE A 241 -17.69 -13.29 -14.40
C ILE A 241 -17.82 -12.29 -15.56
N PRO A 242 -18.15 -12.73 -16.79
CA PRO A 242 -18.41 -11.82 -17.91
C PRO A 242 -19.50 -10.81 -17.53
N ASN A 243 -19.16 -9.51 -17.54
CA ASN A 243 -19.84 -8.31 -17.03
C ASN A 243 -19.13 -7.59 -15.87
N GLY A 244 -18.21 -8.26 -15.16
CA GLY A 244 -17.48 -7.67 -14.03
C GLY A 244 -18.30 -7.50 -12.75
N THR A 245 -19.53 -8.04 -12.70
CA THR A 245 -20.40 -7.98 -11.51
C THR A 245 -19.77 -8.73 -10.34
N TYR A 246 -19.19 -9.90 -10.59
CA TYR A 246 -18.38 -10.64 -9.63
C TYR A 246 -16.93 -10.66 -10.09
N VAL A 247 -16.03 -10.27 -9.19
CA VAL A 247 -14.58 -10.28 -9.40
C VAL A 247 -13.94 -11.06 -8.26
N TYR A 248 -12.89 -11.79 -8.57
CA TYR A 248 -12.14 -12.63 -7.64
C TYR A 248 -10.68 -12.26 -7.77
N SER A 249 -10.00 -12.06 -6.65
CA SER A 249 -8.58 -11.73 -6.62
C SER A 249 -7.85 -12.52 -5.55
N SER A 250 -6.58 -12.85 -5.78
CA SER A 250 -5.75 -13.60 -4.83
C SER A 250 -4.36 -13.01 -4.70
N GLY A 251 -3.74 -13.14 -3.52
CA GLY A 251 -2.47 -12.46 -3.25
C GLY A 251 -1.57 -13.10 -2.19
N GLU A 252 -0.51 -12.36 -1.87
CA GLU A 252 0.50 -12.64 -0.83
C GLU A 252 -0.04 -12.43 0.59
N ASP A 253 -1.19 -11.78 0.73
CA ASP A 253 -1.89 -11.64 2.02
C ASP A 253 -2.63 -12.92 2.45
N ARG A 254 -2.41 -14.03 1.73
CA ARG A 254 -2.99 -15.35 1.99
C ARG A 254 -4.50 -15.41 1.75
N THR A 255 -5.05 -14.44 1.03
CA THR A 255 -6.49 -14.35 0.82
C THR A 255 -6.93 -14.45 -0.63
N ILE A 256 -8.11 -15.04 -0.83
CA ILE A 256 -8.95 -14.82 -2.01
C ILE A 256 -10.04 -13.83 -1.60
N LYS A 257 -10.19 -12.74 -2.33
CA LYS A 257 -11.25 -11.75 -2.12
C LYS A 257 -12.28 -11.82 -3.23
N ILE A 258 -13.55 -11.78 -2.83
CA ILE A 258 -14.71 -11.81 -3.72
C ILE A 258 -15.38 -10.45 -3.65
N TRP A 259 -15.45 -9.79 -4.80
CA TRP A 259 -16.02 -8.46 -4.97
C TRP A 259 -17.34 -8.58 -5.73
N TYR A 260 -18.35 -7.84 -5.29
CA TYR A 260 -19.61 -7.68 -5.99
C TYR A 260 -19.84 -6.19 -6.26
N ASN A 261 -19.93 -5.81 -7.54
CA ASN A 261 -20.05 -4.40 -7.96
C ASN A 261 -19.00 -3.49 -7.29
N ALA A 262 -17.72 -3.90 -7.34
CA ALA A 262 -16.57 -3.23 -6.73
C ALA A 262 -16.54 -3.19 -5.18
N GLU A 263 -17.52 -3.78 -4.49
CA GLU A 263 -17.52 -3.89 -3.03
C GLU A 263 -17.03 -5.27 -2.58
N LEU A 264 -16.15 -5.30 -1.58
CA LEU A 264 -15.71 -6.56 -0.97
C LEU A 264 -16.87 -7.25 -0.25
N LYS A 265 -17.21 -8.48 -0.64
CA LYS A 265 -18.30 -9.27 -0.04
C LYS A 265 -17.82 -10.43 0.80
N GLN A 266 -16.70 -11.04 0.42
CA GLN A 266 -16.14 -12.16 1.16
C GLN A 266 -14.62 -12.17 1.04
N THR A 267 -13.95 -12.58 2.11
CA THR A 267 -12.52 -12.91 2.14
C THR A 267 -12.40 -14.37 2.57
N ILE A 268 -11.68 -15.17 1.79
CA ILE A 268 -11.33 -16.56 2.11
C ILE A 268 -9.84 -16.58 2.43
N VAL A 269 -9.46 -17.02 3.63
CA VAL A 269 -8.06 -17.15 4.03
C VAL A 269 -7.61 -18.58 3.77
N LEU A 270 -6.42 -18.76 3.17
CA LEU A 270 -5.83 -20.08 2.93
C LEU A 270 -4.65 -20.33 3.89
N PRO A 271 -4.38 -21.60 4.25
CA PRO A 271 -3.26 -21.98 5.12
C PRO A 271 -1.94 -22.04 4.34
N THR A 272 -1.62 -20.97 3.61
CA THR A 272 -0.46 -20.89 2.74
C THR A 272 0.08 -19.46 2.72
N GLN A 273 1.32 -19.24 2.28
CA GLN A 273 1.93 -17.91 2.24
C GLN A 273 1.44 -17.09 1.03
N SER A 274 1.36 -17.73 -0.14
CA SER A 274 1.02 -17.05 -1.39
C SER A 274 -0.04 -17.83 -2.15
N ILE A 275 -1.03 -17.12 -2.69
CA ILE A 275 -2.00 -17.69 -3.64
C ILE A 275 -1.68 -17.11 -5.02
N TRP A 276 -0.91 -17.88 -5.79
CA TRP A 276 -0.27 -17.41 -7.03
C TRP A 276 -1.25 -17.21 -8.18
N CYS A 277 -2.29 -18.04 -8.26
CA CYS A 277 -3.20 -18.08 -9.39
C CYS A 277 -4.60 -18.51 -8.99
N ILE A 278 -5.59 -17.97 -9.70
CA ILE A 278 -6.98 -18.41 -9.64
C ILE A 278 -7.56 -18.54 -11.05
N ASP A 279 -8.51 -19.46 -11.22
CA ASP A 279 -9.36 -19.58 -12.41
C ASP A 279 -10.81 -19.90 -12.02
N LEU A 280 -11.75 -19.73 -12.95
CA LEU A 280 -13.16 -20.02 -12.74
C LEU A 280 -13.63 -21.19 -13.61
N PHE A 281 -14.35 -22.11 -12.99
CA PHE A 281 -15.16 -23.07 -13.72
C PHE A 281 -16.38 -22.39 -14.35
N SER A 282 -16.97 -23.04 -15.36
CA SER A 282 -18.22 -22.61 -15.99
C SER A 282 -19.40 -22.55 -15.03
N ASN A 283 -19.38 -23.35 -13.95
CA ASN A 283 -20.36 -23.33 -12.87
C ASN A 283 -20.11 -22.21 -11.83
N GLY A 284 -19.03 -21.43 -11.99
CA GLY A 284 -18.66 -20.31 -11.12
C GLY A 284 -17.90 -20.69 -9.85
N ASP A 285 -17.45 -21.94 -9.71
CA ASP A 285 -16.53 -22.37 -8.65
C ASP A 285 -15.11 -21.84 -8.92
N ILE A 286 -14.36 -21.58 -7.86
CA ILE A 286 -13.01 -20.99 -7.91
C ILE A 286 -11.98 -22.10 -7.78
N VAL A 287 -10.99 -22.14 -8.67
CA VAL A 287 -9.80 -22.99 -8.56
C VAL A 287 -8.62 -22.13 -8.18
N ALA A 288 -7.89 -22.47 -7.12
CA ALA A 288 -6.76 -21.68 -6.63
C ALA A 288 -5.49 -22.53 -6.50
N GLY A 289 -4.37 -22.06 -7.06
CA GLY A 289 -3.05 -22.67 -6.89
C GLY A 289 -2.17 -21.86 -5.92
N SER A 290 -1.54 -22.54 -4.96
CA SER A 290 -0.83 -21.91 -3.84
C SER A 290 0.63 -22.33 -3.69
N SER A 291 1.36 -21.60 -2.83
CA SER A 291 2.79 -21.82 -2.53
C SER A 291 3.10 -23.17 -1.87
N ASP A 292 2.12 -23.82 -1.26
CA ASP A 292 2.25 -25.14 -0.61
C ASP A 292 2.13 -26.32 -1.59
N GLY A 293 2.01 -26.06 -2.90
CA GLY A 293 1.85 -27.10 -3.92
C GLY A 293 0.44 -27.68 -4.03
N ALA A 294 -0.52 -27.19 -3.24
CA ALA A 294 -1.91 -27.62 -3.32
C ALA A 294 -2.70 -26.80 -4.36
N ILE A 295 -3.73 -27.43 -4.93
CA ILE A 295 -4.81 -26.75 -5.62
C ILE A 295 -6.08 -26.88 -4.76
N ARG A 296 -6.77 -25.78 -4.51
CA ARG A 296 -8.00 -25.76 -3.71
C ARG A 296 -9.16 -25.26 -4.56
N ILE A 297 -10.28 -25.97 -4.50
CA ILE A 297 -11.51 -25.62 -5.20
C ILE A 297 -12.52 -25.10 -4.18
N PHE A 298 -13.13 -23.95 -4.45
CA PHE A 298 -14.16 -23.34 -3.61
C PHE A 298 -15.48 -23.21 -4.37
N SER A 299 -16.58 -23.61 -3.73
CA SER A 299 -17.93 -23.56 -4.31
C SER A 299 -18.81 -22.63 -3.48
N SER A 300 -19.74 -21.95 -4.15
CA SER A 300 -20.87 -21.23 -3.51
C SER A 300 -22.17 -22.03 -3.55
N ASP A 301 -22.14 -23.22 -4.17
CA ASP A 301 -23.23 -24.19 -4.14
C ASP A 301 -23.06 -25.11 -2.93
N LEU A 302 -24.10 -25.14 -2.10
CA LEU A 302 -24.19 -25.91 -0.85
C LEU A 302 -23.96 -27.40 -1.08
N GLU A 303 -24.42 -27.94 -2.22
CA GLU A 303 -24.30 -29.37 -2.54
C GLU A 303 -22.86 -29.76 -2.90
N ARG A 304 -22.03 -28.79 -3.27
CA ARG A 304 -20.61 -28.98 -3.61
C ARG A 304 -19.67 -28.56 -2.49
N TYR A 305 -20.16 -28.28 -1.29
CA TYR A 305 -19.29 -28.09 -0.15
C TYR A 305 -18.58 -29.41 0.20
N ALA A 306 -17.34 -29.30 0.69
CA ALA A 306 -16.67 -30.42 1.32
C ALA A 306 -17.49 -30.91 2.52
N ASN A 307 -17.30 -32.17 2.91
CA ASN A 307 -17.93 -32.70 4.12
C ASN A 307 -17.47 -31.93 5.37
N ARG A 308 -18.23 -32.06 6.45
CA ARG A 308 -18.02 -31.31 7.69
C ARG A 308 -16.62 -31.52 8.25
N GLU A 309 -16.13 -32.77 8.22
CA GLU A 309 -14.80 -33.12 8.72
C GLU A 309 -13.67 -32.42 7.94
N ALA A 310 -13.79 -32.33 6.61
CA ALA A 310 -12.83 -31.63 5.77
C ALA A 310 -12.86 -30.11 5.96
N LEU A 311 -14.06 -29.52 6.14
CA LEU A 311 -14.20 -28.10 6.45
C LEU A 311 -13.57 -27.75 7.80
N GLU A 312 -13.85 -28.54 8.85
CA GLU A 312 -13.26 -28.36 10.18
C GLU A 312 -11.73 -28.52 10.16
N ALA A 313 -11.21 -29.47 9.37
CA ALA A 313 -9.77 -29.65 9.20
C ALA A 313 -9.13 -28.44 8.50
N PHE A 314 -9.75 -27.92 7.45
CA PHE A 314 -9.27 -26.72 6.74
C PHE A 314 -9.26 -25.49 7.66
N ASP A 315 -10.34 -25.25 8.40
CA ASP A 315 -10.42 -24.11 9.33
C ASP A 315 -9.35 -24.20 10.43
N LYS A 316 -9.06 -25.43 10.92
CA LYS A 316 -7.98 -25.67 11.87
C LYS A 316 -6.60 -25.40 11.27
N GLU A 317 -6.37 -25.80 10.02
CA GLU A 317 -5.12 -25.55 9.31
C GLU A 317 -4.89 -24.04 9.13
N VAL A 318 -5.94 -23.31 8.73
CA VAL A 318 -5.92 -21.85 8.60
C VAL A 318 -5.60 -21.19 9.95
N ALA A 319 -6.31 -21.56 11.01
CA ALA A 319 -6.07 -21.02 12.36
C ALA A 319 -4.62 -21.29 12.82
N SER A 320 -4.12 -22.51 12.60
CA SER A 320 -2.73 -22.85 12.96
C SER A 320 -1.70 -22.05 12.17
N THR A 321 -1.95 -21.77 10.90
CA THR A 321 -1.05 -20.97 10.05
C THR A 321 -1.05 -19.50 10.47
N ILE A 322 -2.20 -18.97 10.88
CA ILE A 322 -2.30 -17.62 11.43
C ILE A 322 -1.51 -17.51 12.75
N LEU A 323 -1.66 -18.49 13.65
CA LEU A 323 -0.91 -18.55 14.91
C LEU A 323 0.60 -18.72 14.67
N ASN A 324 1.01 -19.63 13.79
CA ASN A 324 2.42 -19.84 13.47
C ASN A 324 3.06 -18.61 12.83
N ALA A 325 2.32 -17.88 11.99
CA ALA A 325 2.78 -16.60 11.44
C ALA A 325 2.90 -15.49 12.49
N GLN A 326 2.29 -15.66 13.68
CA GLN A 326 2.52 -14.81 14.85
C GLN A 326 3.70 -15.32 15.71
N GLU A 327 3.98 -16.64 15.72
CA GLU A 327 5.13 -17.25 16.43
C GLU A 327 6.47 -17.07 15.69
N VAL A 328 6.46 -16.87 14.38
CA VAL A 328 7.68 -16.66 13.57
C VAL A 328 7.97 -15.17 13.47
N ILE A 329 9.11 -14.78 14.02
CA ILE A 329 9.57 -13.39 14.09
C ILE A 329 10.71 -13.20 13.09
N GLY A 330 10.38 -12.81 11.86
CA GLY A 330 11.36 -12.79 10.77
C GLY A 330 11.86 -14.21 10.46
N ASP A 331 13.18 -14.44 10.53
CA ASP A 331 13.81 -15.76 10.27
C ASP A 331 14.08 -16.59 11.55
N ILE A 332 13.57 -16.17 12.72
CA ILE A 332 13.87 -16.80 14.01
C ILE A 332 12.70 -17.66 14.48
N ASN A 333 12.94 -18.97 14.64
CA ASN A 333 12.02 -19.87 15.34
C ASN A 333 12.20 -19.69 16.85
N VAL A 334 11.17 -19.17 17.51
CA VAL A 334 11.17 -18.84 18.95
C VAL A 334 11.50 -20.05 19.84
N LYS A 335 11.25 -21.28 19.34
CA LYS A 335 11.51 -22.55 20.06
C LYS A 335 12.99 -22.96 20.09
N ASP A 336 13.81 -22.45 19.18
CA ASP A 336 15.24 -22.79 19.08
C ASP A 336 16.14 -21.80 19.85
N LEU A 337 15.54 -20.79 20.49
CA LEU A 337 16.25 -19.77 21.23
C LEU A 337 16.67 -20.26 22.63
N PRO A 338 17.89 -19.96 23.08
CA PRO A 338 18.36 -20.33 24.42
C PRO A 338 17.54 -19.64 25.52
N ASP A 339 17.42 -20.28 26.68
CA ASP A 339 16.74 -19.73 27.85
C ASP A 339 17.59 -18.68 28.59
N ALA A 340 16.97 -17.94 29.53
CA ALA A 340 17.62 -16.88 30.29
C ALA A 340 18.86 -17.30 31.09
N ARG A 341 19.06 -18.61 31.31
CA ARG A 341 20.22 -19.12 32.05
C ARG A 341 21.52 -18.92 31.28
N VAL A 342 21.46 -18.77 29.96
CA VAL A 342 22.65 -18.50 29.13
C VAL A 342 23.25 -17.11 29.40
N LEU A 343 22.51 -16.21 30.06
CA LEU A 343 23.00 -14.91 30.54
C LEU A 343 23.76 -15.02 31.88
N LEU A 344 23.71 -16.16 32.58
CA LEU A 344 24.52 -16.37 33.79
C LEU A 344 26.02 -16.51 33.47
N GLN A 345 26.35 -16.88 32.23
CA GLN A 345 27.73 -16.95 31.77
C GLN A 345 28.18 -15.55 31.31
N PRO A 346 29.28 -15.01 31.87
CA PRO A 346 29.85 -13.76 31.42
C PRO A 346 30.13 -13.77 29.91
N GLY A 347 29.85 -12.66 29.24
CA GLY A 347 30.25 -12.49 27.85
C GLY A 347 31.77 -12.45 27.70
N GLN A 348 32.26 -12.94 26.57
CA GLN A 348 33.69 -13.04 26.28
C GLN A 348 34.27 -11.73 25.76
N ARG A 349 33.43 -10.87 25.16
CA ARG A 349 33.84 -9.59 24.59
C ARG A 349 32.75 -8.55 24.75
N ASP A 350 33.14 -7.29 24.90
CA ASP A 350 32.23 -6.15 24.99
C ASP A 350 31.37 -6.06 23.72
N GLY A 351 30.07 -5.84 23.88
CA GLY A 351 29.09 -5.82 22.78
C GLY A 351 28.69 -7.19 22.23
N GLN A 352 29.10 -8.30 22.86
CA GLN A 352 28.61 -9.64 22.45
C GLN A 352 27.10 -9.70 22.65
N THR A 353 26.34 -10.13 21.63
CA THR A 353 24.87 -10.23 21.71
C THR A 353 24.38 -11.67 21.91
N LYS A 354 23.28 -11.82 22.64
CA LYS A 354 22.51 -13.08 22.78
C LYS A 354 21.02 -12.79 22.64
N ILE A 355 20.31 -13.64 21.93
CA ILE A 355 18.84 -13.61 21.83
C ILE A 355 18.33 -14.75 22.70
N VAL A 356 17.42 -14.42 23.61
CA VAL A 356 17.01 -15.30 24.69
C VAL A 356 15.49 -15.37 24.72
N ASN A 357 14.95 -16.57 24.88
CA ASN A 357 13.54 -16.79 25.14
C ASN A 357 13.29 -16.78 26.66
N GLU A 358 12.53 -15.80 27.15
CA GLU A 358 12.18 -15.66 28.57
C GLU A 358 10.77 -16.20 28.89
N GLY A 359 10.15 -16.90 27.95
CA GLY A 359 8.85 -17.56 28.09
C GLY A 359 7.67 -16.69 27.68
N ASP A 360 7.67 -15.41 28.08
CA ASP A 360 6.63 -14.42 27.75
C ASP A 360 7.01 -13.54 26.55
N ALA A 361 8.31 -13.33 26.32
CA ALA A 361 8.84 -12.60 25.19
C ALA A 361 10.25 -13.09 24.82
N VAL A 362 10.63 -12.86 23.57
CA VAL A 362 12.01 -13.01 23.11
C VAL A 362 12.72 -11.68 23.31
N ARG A 363 13.92 -11.71 23.91
CA ARG A 363 14.67 -10.52 24.28
C ARG A 363 16.11 -10.62 23.80
N ALA A 364 16.65 -9.51 23.30
CA ALA A 364 18.06 -9.40 22.95
C ALA A 364 18.84 -8.77 24.11
N TYR A 365 20.02 -9.31 24.38
CA TYR A 365 20.94 -8.85 25.41
C TYR A 365 22.33 -8.60 24.81
N SER A 366 23.05 -7.62 25.33
CA SER A 366 24.43 -7.29 24.96
C SER A 366 25.33 -7.30 26.19
N TRP A 367 26.51 -7.90 26.12
CA TRP A 367 27.46 -7.94 27.22
C TRP A 367 28.21 -6.61 27.36
N SER A 368 28.15 -6.01 28.56
CA SER A 368 28.99 -4.88 28.94
C SER A 368 30.17 -5.36 29.78
N GLN A 369 31.39 -5.25 29.26
CA GLN A 369 32.62 -5.52 29.99
C GLN A 369 32.88 -4.48 31.08
N ASN A 370 32.47 -3.22 30.86
CA ASN A 370 32.62 -2.17 31.87
C ASN A 370 31.76 -2.47 33.11
N GLU A 371 30.52 -2.89 32.90
CA GLU A 371 29.56 -3.18 33.97
C GLU A 371 29.54 -4.66 34.40
N HIS A 372 30.35 -5.51 33.75
CA HIS A 372 30.44 -6.95 33.97
C HIS A 372 29.08 -7.67 33.99
N ARG A 373 28.14 -7.25 33.14
CA ARG A 373 26.77 -7.80 33.07
C ARG A 373 26.20 -7.77 31.67
N TRP A 374 25.20 -8.63 31.42
CA TRP A 374 24.36 -8.53 30.24
C TRP A 374 23.35 -7.40 30.43
N ILE A 375 23.30 -6.49 29.46
CA ILE A 375 22.36 -5.37 29.37
C ILE A 375 21.28 -5.75 28.37
N LYS A 376 20.01 -5.62 28.75
CA LYS A 376 18.87 -5.87 27.85
C LYS A 376 18.86 -4.79 26.76
N VAL A 377 18.85 -5.19 25.50
CA VAL A 377 18.88 -4.32 24.32
C VAL A 377 17.48 -4.10 23.76
N GLY A 378 16.53 -5.02 24.00
CA GLY A 378 15.13 -4.83 23.61
C GLY A 378 14.35 -6.14 23.47
N ASP A 379 13.04 -6.02 23.25
CA ASP A 379 12.16 -7.14 22.90
C ASP A 379 12.23 -7.40 21.38
N VAL A 380 12.32 -8.66 20.98
CA VAL A 380 12.38 -9.10 19.58
C VAL A 380 10.96 -9.46 19.15
N MET A 381 10.27 -8.56 18.44
CA MET A 381 8.93 -8.78 17.89
C MET A 381 8.98 -9.02 16.37
N GLY A 382 8.18 -9.99 15.91
CA GLY A 382 8.05 -10.40 14.52
C GLY A 382 7.59 -9.31 13.61
N ALA A 383 8.45 -8.93 12.66
CA ALA A 383 7.98 -8.34 11.43
C ALA A 383 6.99 -9.32 10.79
N SER A 384 5.73 -8.92 10.74
CA SER A 384 4.72 -9.59 9.94
C SER A 384 5.19 -9.54 8.48
N GLY A 385 5.67 -10.68 7.97
CA GLY A 385 5.74 -11.00 6.54
C GLY A 385 6.61 -10.11 5.65
N GLY A 386 7.85 -9.78 6.05
CA GLY A 386 8.80 -9.13 5.15
C GLY A 386 10.22 -9.67 5.30
N THR A 387 10.56 -10.75 4.61
CA THR A 387 11.97 -11.15 4.45
C THR A 387 12.55 -10.48 3.22
N ALA A 388 13.53 -9.63 3.48
CA ALA A 388 14.42 -9.05 2.52
C ALA A 388 15.32 -10.12 1.90
N ALA A 389 15.60 -9.99 0.60
CA ALA A 389 16.88 -10.37 0.03
C ALA A 389 17.27 -9.40 -1.10
N THR A 390 18.52 -8.92 -0.97
CA THR A 390 19.40 -8.17 -1.88
C THR A 390 19.23 -6.66 -2.01
N SER A 391 19.81 -5.92 -1.05
CA SER A 391 20.55 -4.67 -1.36
C SER A 391 21.68 -4.34 -0.35
N GLY A 392 21.82 -5.04 0.78
CA GLY A 392 22.75 -4.62 1.83
C GLY A 392 22.38 -3.28 2.49
N LYS A 393 21.29 -2.66 2.04
CA LYS A 393 20.67 -1.48 2.59
C LYS A 393 19.45 -1.89 3.41
N GLN A 394 19.28 -1.24 4.54
CA GLN A 394 18.17 -1.47 5.45
C GLN A 394 17.05 -0.49 5.10
N LEU A 395 15.83 -1.00 5.01
CA LEU A 395 14.65 -0.20 4.72
C LEU A 395 14.12 0.43 6.01
N TYR A 396 14.05 1.76 6.07
CA TYR A 396 13.46 2.50 7.17
C TYR A 396 12.53 3.59 6.62
N ASN A 397 11.26 3.55 7.02
CA ASN A 397 10.19 4.44 6.51
C ASN A 397 10.09 4.46 4.97
N GLY A 398 10.30 3.32 4.32
CA GLY A 398 10.22 3.20 2.86
C GLY A 398 11.43 3.77 2.09
N ILE A 399 12.50 4.15 2.80
CA ILE A 399 13.76 4.64 2.21
C ILE A 399 14.88 3.66 2.58
N GLU A 400 15.78 3.39 1.64
CA GLU A 400 16.94 2.52 1.84
C GLU A 400 18.14 3.29 2.42
N TYR A 401 18.74 2.75 3.49
CA TYR A 401 19.93 3.31 4.13
C TYR A 401 21.06 2.28 4.24
N ASP A 402 22.32 2.71 4.19
CA ASP A 402 23.47 1.81 4.39
C ASP A 402 23.50 1.21 5.81
N TYR A 403 23.11 2.01 6.80
CA TYR A 403 22.97 1.58 8.19
C TYR A 403 21.69 2.16 8.80
N VAL A 404 21.00 1.37 9.63
CA VAL A 404 19.96 1.87 10.53
C VAL A 404 20.34 1.42 11.94
N PHE A 405 20.98 2.31 12.69
CA PHE A 405 21.44 2.00 14.04
C PHE A 405 20.28 2.07 15.03
N SER A 406 20.24 1.16 15.99
CA SER A 406 19.38 1.29 17.18
C SER A 406 20.15 2.09 18.22
N VAL A 407 19.61 3.24 18.64
CA VAL A 407 20.23 4.11 19.64
C VAL A 407 19.36 4.14 20.89
N ASP A 408 19.88 3.55 21.95
CA ASP A 408 19.26 3.55 23.27
C ASP A 408 19.65 4.82 24.01
N ILE A 409 18.68 5.67 24.35
CA ILE A 409 18.94 6.97 24.99
C ILE A 409 18.57 6.95 26.48
N GLN A 410 17.65 6.09 26.91
CA GLN A 410 17.24 5.91 28.32
C GLN A 410 16.77 4.48 28.59
N ASP A 411 17.06 3.96 29.79
CA ASP A 411 16.65 2.64 30.25
C ASP A 411 15.11 2.52 30.28
N GLY A 412 14.57 1.51 29.58
CA GLY A 412 13.14 1.19 29.56
C GLY A 412 12.34 1.83 28.42
N VAL A 413 12.96 2.64 27.56
CA VAL A 413 12.34 3.18 26.34
C VAL A 413 12.80 2.38 25.12
N PRO A 414 11.93 2.04 24.16
CA PRO A 414 12.34 1.30 22.96
C PRO A 414 13.46 2.01 22.17
N PRO A 415 14.48 1.28 21.67
CA PRO A 415 15.59 1.85 20.90
C PRO A 415 15.08 2.66 19.72
N LEU A 416 15.56 3.90 19.60
CA LEU A 416 15.21 4.75 18.48
C LEU A 416 16.10 4.44 17.27
N LYS A 417 15.50 4.44 16.09
CA LYS A 417 16.19 4.09 14.85
C LYS A 417 16.86 5.32 14.24
N LEU A 418 18.17 5.23 14.02
CA LEU A 418 19.01 6.25 13.41
C LEU A 418 19.46 5.78 12.02
N PRO A 419 18.80 6.23 10.94
CA PRO A 419 19.21 5.93 9.58
C PRO A 419 20.44 6.75 9.18
N TYR A 420 21.44 6.12 8.54
CA TYR A 420 22.70 6.74 8.13
C TYR A 420 23.22 6.13 6.82
N ASN A 421 23.64 6.99 5.89
CA ASN A 421 24.39 6.60 4.68
C ASN A 421 25.85 7.01 4.81
N LYS A 422 26.76 6.25 4.19
CA LYS A 422 28.22 6.49 4.28
C LYS A 422 28.67 7.82 3.69
N ASP A 423 27.86 8.44 2.83
CA ASP A 423 28.11 9.72 2.19
C ASP A 423 27.62 10.93 3.02
N GLN A 424 26.98 10.70 4.18
CA GLN A 424 26.45 11.75 5.05
C GLN A 424 27.43 12.14 6.16
N ASP A 425 27.38 13.40 6.60
CA ASP A 425 28.14 13.86 7.77
C ASP A 425 27.51 13.30 9.07
N PRO A 426 28.25 12.50 9.87
CA PRO A 426 27.77 11.94 11.14
C PRO A 426 27.23 12.98 12.12
N TRP A 427 27.81 14.18 12.16
CA TRP A 427 27.38 15.25 13.08
C TRP A 427 26.04 15.82 12.69
N HIS A 428 25.83 16.01 11.39
CA HIS A 428 24.55 16.47 10.86
C HIS A 428 23.45 15.42 11.05
N VAL A 429 23.76 14.14 10.83
CA VAL A 429 22.80 13.04 11.04
C VAL A 429 22.47 12.85 12.52
N ALA A 430 23.45 12.95 13.42
CA ALA A 430 23.20 12.94 14.87
C ALA A 430 22.32 14.10 15.32
N GLN A 431 22.58 15.31 14.80
CA GLN A 431 21.78 16.49 15.13
C GLN A 431 20.33 16.36 14.64
N LYS A 432 20.15 15.87 13.42
CA LYS A 432 18.84 15.57 12.84
C LYS A 432 18.12 14.47 13.63
N PHE A 433 18.81 13.40 14.00
CA PHE A 433 18.25 12.32 14.80
C PHE A 433 17.78 12.79 16.18
N LEU A 434 18.58 13.60 16.88
CA LEU A 434 18.18 14.18 18.16
C LEU A 434 16.96 15.10 18.00
N HIS A 435 16.94 15.91 16.93
CA HIS A 435 15.83 16.80 16.64
C HIS A 435 14.54 16.04 16.30
N ASP A 436 14.60 15.06 15.40
CA ASP A 436 13.45 14.28 14.94
C ASP A 436 12.80 13.44 16.07
N ASN A 437 13.57 13.09 17.09
CA ASN A 437 13.12 12.33 18.25
C ASN A 437 12.92 13.19 19.51
N ASN A 438 12.97 14.54 19.41
CA ASN A 438 12.84 15.49 20.52
C ASN A 438 13.80 15.22 21.71
N LEU A 439 15.03 14.85 21.41
CA LEU A 439 16.08 14.55 22.39
C LEU A 439 16.95 15.79 22.66
N SER A 440 17.53 15.85 23.86
CA SER A 440 18.38 16.98 24.26
C SER A 440 19.62 17.11 23.36
N GLN A 441 19.94 18.34 22.97
CA GLN A 441 21.16 18.66 22.21
C GLN A 441 22.45 18.33 22.98
N PHE A 442 22.35 18.08 24.29
CA PHE A 442 23.46 17.63 25.12
C PHE A 442 24.02 16.25 24.69
N PHE A 443 23.24 15.44 23.95
CA PHE A 443 23.67 14.13 23.45
C PHE A 443 24.35 14.17 22.07
N LEU A 444 24.52 15.35 21.47
CA LEU A 444 25.02 15.50 20.10
C LEU A 444 26.39 14.85 19.91
N ASP A 445 27.34 15.17 20.78
CA ASP A 445 28.69 14.61 20.73
C ASP A 445 28.68 13.08 20.90
N GLN A 446 27.80 12.56 21.76
CA GLN A 446 27.71 11.12 22.03
C GLN A 446 27.15 10.36 20.83
N VAL A 447 26.09 10.87 20.21
CA VAL A 447 25.43 10.23 19.05
C VAL A 447 26.31 10.35 17.78
N ALA A 448 26.96 11.49 17.56
CA ALA A 448 27.87 11.65 16.41
C ALA A 448 29.07 10.70 16.49
N ASN A 449 29.71 10.62 17.65
CA ASN A 449 30.82 9.68 17.87
C ASN A 449 30.37 8.20 17.81
N PHE A 450 29.13 7.91 18.19
CA PHE A 450 28.53 6.59 18.02
C PHE A 450 28.36 6.22 16.54
N ILE A 451 27.88 7.14 15.69
CA ILE A 451 27.79 6.90 14.24
C ILE A 451 29.18 6.64 13.65
N ILE A 452 30.17 7.47 13.99
CA ILE A 452 31.55 7.33 13.50
C ILE A 452 32.12 5.96 13.87
N LYS A 453 32.03 5.57 15.14
CA LYS A 453 32.58 4.30 15.64
C LYS A 453 31.94 3.06 15.02
N ASN A 454 30.65 3.12 14.72
CA ASN A 454 29.88 1.97 14.21
C ASN A 454 29.77 1.94 12.68
N SER A 455 30.36 2.91 11.98
CA SER A 455 30.38 2.98 10.50
C SER A 455 31.76 2.71 9.88
N GLU A 456 32.79 2.37 10.68
CA GLU A 456 34.11 1.98 10.17
C GLU A 456 34.13 0.56 9.58
N PRO A 457 34.87 0.30 8.48
CA PRO A 457 35.06 -1.04 7.94
C PRO A 457 36.02 -1.86 8.83
N ALA A 458 35.60 -3.06 9.25
CA ALA A 458 36.50 -4.02 9.89
C ALA A 458 37.66 -4.44 8.96
N PRO A 459 38.87 -4.69 9.49
CA PRO A 459 40.01 -5.07 8.67
C PRO A 459 39.80 -6.44 8.00
N VAL A 460 40.18 -6.51 6.74
CA VAL A 460 40.06 -7.70 5.89
C VAL A 460 40.89 -8.85 6.46
N LEU A 461 40.21 -9.91 6.90
CA LEU A 461 40.82 -11.21 7.15
C LEU A 461 40.46 -12.16 6.01
N ASN A 462 41.48 -12.54 5.26
CA ASN A 462 41.48 -13.58 4.25
C ASN A 462 41.34 -14.95 4.93
N THR A 463 40.23 -15.65 4.73
CA THR A 463 40.18 -17.12 4.83
C THR A 463 39.22 -17.67 3.78
N GLY A 464 39.79 -18.39 2.81
CA GLY A 464 39.03 -19.16 1.84
C GLY A 464 38.35 -20.36 2.50
N SER A 465 37.08 -20.57 2.19
CA SER A 465 36.47 -21.88 2.09
C SER A 465 35.17 -21.76 1.31
N GLN A 466 35.03 -22.67 0.34
CA GLN A 466 33.90 -22.79 -0.57
C GLN A 466 32.61 -23.01 0.22
N TYR A 467 31.61 -22.16 -0.01
CA TYR A 467 30.22 -22.49 0.27
C TYR A 467 29.36 -22.04 -0.91
N VAL A 468 28.69 -23.00 -1.53
CA VAL A 468 27.80 -22.83 -2.68
C VAL A 468 26.38 -22.78 -2.16
N ASP A 469 25.67 -21.69 -2.44
CA ASP A 469 24.23 -21.54 -2.18
C ASP A 469 23.43 -22.24 -3.31
N PRO A 470 22.58 -23.24 -3.00
CA PRO A 470 21.81 -24.00 -3.99
C PRO A 470 20.53 -23.34 -4.55
N PHE A 471 20.13 -22.12 -4.16
CA PHE A 471 18.77 -21.63 -4.44
C PHE A 471 18.63 -20.45 -5.40
N THR A 472 19.69 -20.00 -6.08
CA THR A 472 19.56 -19.01 -7.17
C THR A 472 20.28 -19.45 -8.44
N GLY A 473 19.54 -20.11 -9.34
CA GLY A 473 19.90 -20.15 -10.76
C GLY A 473 19.92 -18.73 -11.30
N GLY A 474 21.11 -18.24 -11.62
CA GLY A 474 21.39 -16.83 -11.91
C GLY A 474 20.60 -16.26 -13.09
N ASN A 475 19.84 -15.20 -12.81
CA ASN A 475 19.88 -13.90 -13.50
C ASN A 475 18.66 -13.08 -13.06
N ARG A 476 18.78 -12.31 -11.98
CA ARG A 476 17.85 -11.21 -11.69
C ARG A 476 18.51 -9.90 -12.13
N TYR A 477 17.95 -9.35 -13.21
CA TYR A 477 18.22 -8.03 -13.74
C TYR A 477 17.82 -6.96 -12.70
N VAL A 478 18.78 -6.13 -12.32
CA VAL A 478 18.60 -4.91 -11.51
C VAL A 478 18.88 -3.73 -12.45
N PRO A 479 17.91 -2.86 -12.78
CA PRO A 479 18.16 -1.74 -13.66
C PRO A 479 18.83 -0.58 -12.90
N GLY A 480 20.05 -0.20 -13.32
CA GLY A 480 20.61 1.14 -13.09
C GLY A 480 22.14 1.22 -12.96
N SER A 481 22.80 1.69 -14.04
CA SER A 481 24.06 2.47 -14.11
C SER A 481 25.12 1.89 -15.05
N GLY A 482 25.48 2.68 -16.07
CA GLY A 482 26.50 2.34 -17.06
C GLY A 482 26.65 3.35 -18.19
N SER A 483 27.27 4.49 -17.87
CA SER A 483 28.16 5.32 -18.69
C SER A 483 27.71 5.91 -20.04
N SER A 484 27.93 7.22 -20.13
CA SER A 484 27.97 8.12 -21.27
C SER A 484 28.87 7.68 -22.43
N SER A 485 28.43 7.95 -23.67
CA SER A 485 29.27 8.59 -24.71
C SER A 485 28.40 9.21 -25.82
N SER A 486 29.01 10.18 -26.49
CA SER A 486 28.46 11.37 -27.14
C SER A 486 28.13 11.25 -28.65
N THR A 487 27.58 12.36 -29.19
CA THR A 487 27.49 12.85 -30.60
C THR A 487 26.27 12.37 -31.42
N SER A 488 25.58 13.16 -32.25
CA SER A 488 25.50 14.58 -32.62
C SER A 488 24.37 14.72 -33.67
N ASP A 489 23.83 15.93 -33.79
CA ASP A 489 23.20 16.55 -34.98
C ASP A 489 21.68 16.42 -35.31
N SER A 490 20.99 17.53 -34.98
CA SER A 490 20.25 18.46 -35.85
C SER A 490 18.93 18.09 -36.57
N ALA A 491 17.86 18.72 -36.04
CA ALA A 491 16.89 19.62 -36.69
C ALA A 491 16.11 19.21 -37.97
N GLN A 492 14.77 19.19 -37.89
CA GLN A 492 13.90 20.25 -38.44
C GLN A 492 12.40 20.11 -38.06
N SER A 493 11.75 21.27 -38.01
CA SER A 493 10.40 21.63 -37.59
C SER A 493 9.29 21.27 -38.58
N SER A 494 8.06 20.99 -38.11
CA SER A 494 6.87 21.74 -38.55
C SER A 494 5.68 21.56 -37.61
N THR A 495 5.23 22.70 -37.10
CA THR A 495 3.99 22.99 -36.35
C THR A 495 2.77 22.94 -37.27
N PHE A 496 1.64 22.36 -36.82
CA PHE A 496 0.34 23.04 -36.75
C PHE A 496 -0.65 22.23 -35.90
N SER A 497 -1.28 22.94 -34.98
CA SER A 497 -2.09 22.47 -33.84
C SER A 497 -3.53 22.13 -34.20
N SER A 498 -4.10 21.13 -33.53
CA SER A 498 -5.41 21.25 -32.86
C SER A 498 -5.66 20.09 -31.86
N SER A 499 -5.55 20.45 -30.57
CA SER A 499 -6.20 19.88 -29.37
C SER A 499 -6.01 18.41 -28.98
N ASN A 500 -4.86 18.17 -28.35
CA ASN A 500 -4.59 17.42 -27.09
C ASN A 500 -5.72 17.54 -26.02
N THR A 501 -5.89 16.68 -24.99
CA THR A 501 -4.96 15.84 -24.18
C THR A 501 -5.80 14.95 -23.22
N CYS A 502 -5.47 13.66 -23.00
CA CYS A 502 -4.65 13.12 -21.89
C CYS A 502 -4.90 13.76 -20.51
N THR A 503 -5.36 13.01 -19.50
CA THR A 503 -5.47 13.55 -18.13
C THR A 503 -4.93 12.61 -17.05
N SER A 504 -3.91 13.08 -16.34
CA SER A 504 -3.35 12.61 -15.07
C SER A 504 -4.42 12.36 -13.99
N PRO A 505 -4.15 11.57 -12.93
CA PRO A 505 -5.09 11.41 -11.80
C PRO A 505 -5.41 12.79 -11.19
N SER A 506 -6.68 13.16 -11.20
CA SER A 506 -7.14 14.45 -10.71
C SER A 506 -7.28 14.45 -9.19
N TYR A 507 -6.64 15.40 -8.51
CA TYR A 507 -6.72 15.57 -7.05
C TYR A 507 -7.82 16.55 -6.63
N ILE A 508 -8.44 17.22 -7.60
CA ILE A 508 -9.29 18.39 -7.46
C ILE A 508 -10.52 18.19 -8.37
N PRO A 509 -11.77 18.33 -7.90
CA PRO A 509 -12.15 18.81 -6.58
C PRO A 509 -12.10 17.72 -5.50
N HIS A 510 -11.75 18.12 -4.28
CA HIS A 510 -11.90 17.31 -3.09
C HIS A 510 -13.25 17.59 -2.42
N THR A 511 -14.03 16.54 -2.12
CA THR A 511 -15.43 16.69 -1.65
C THR A 511 -15.69 16.04 -0.29
N ARG A 512 -14.67 15.49 0.37
CA ARG A 512 -14.80 14.80 1.67
C ARG A 512 -13.98 15.50 2.74
N TYR A 513 -14.38 15.38 3.99
CA TYR A 513 -13.57 15.89 5.11
C TYR A 513 -12.44 14.93 5.44
N LEU A 514 -11.24 15.45 5.64
CA LEU A 514 -10.08 14.71 6.12
C LEU A 514 -10.12 14.61 7.65
N LYS A 515 -9.64 13.48 8.20
CA LYS A 515 -9.53 13.21 9.64
C LYS A 515 -8.08 12.99 10.06
N LEU A 516 -7.76 13.38 11.28
CA LEU A 516 -6.46 13.21 11.93
C LEU A 516 -6.63 12.32 13.17
N GLU A 517 -6.59 11.00 12.96
CA GLU A 517 -6.97 9.98 13.96
C GLU A 517 -5.80 9.22 14.58
N GLN A 518 -4.60 9.31 14.00
CA GLN A 518 -3.41 8.60 14.50
C GLN A 518 -3.04 9.07 15.92
N ALA A 519 -2.93 8.15 16.87
CA ALA A 519 -2.62 8.43 18.27
C ALA A 519 -2.08 7.17 18.98
N ASN A 520 -1.28 7.36 20.04
CA ASN A 520 -1.00 6.32 21.02
C ASN A 520 -1.80 6.64 22.29
N LEU A 521 -2.94 5.98 22.48
CA LEU A 521 -3.84 6.26 23.60
C LEU A 521 -3.17 5.99 24.96
N SER A 522 -2.39 4.91 25.09
CA SER A 522 -1.66 4.59 26.33
C SER A 522 -0.74 5.73 26.75
N ALA A 523 0.07 6.24 25.82
CA ALA A 523 1.00 7.33 26.10
C ALA A 523 0.28 8.65 26.45
N ILE A 524 -0.88 8.91 25.84
CA ILE A 524 -1.69 10.10 26.15
C ILE A 524 -2.25 10.00 27.56
N PHE A 525 -2.82 8.86 27.94
CA PHE A 525 -3.37 8.66 29.29
C PHE A 525 -2.28 8.62 30.36
N GLU A 526 -1.16 7.91 30.13
CA GLU A 526 0.01 7.95 31.02
C GLU A 526 0.47 9.38 31.29
N LYS A 527 0.53 10.21 30.24
CA LYS A 527 0.94 11.61 30.38
C LYS A 527 -0.12 12.46 31.08
N LEU A 528 -1.40 12.19 30.85
CA LEU A 528 -2.51 12.84 31.54
C LEU A 528 -2.43 12.57 33.05
N HIS A 529 -2.28 11.31 33.47
CA HIS A 529 -2.13 10.93 34.88
C HIS A 529 -0.86 11.54 35.50
N GLU A 530 0.28 11.51 34.78
CA GLU A 530 1.53 12.11 35.26
C GLU A 530 1.37 13.61 35.55
N LEU A 531 0.70 14.35 34.66
CA LEU A 531 0.49 15.78 34.82
C LEU A 531 -0.59 16.09 35.85
N ASN A 532 -1.64 15.28 35.94
CA ASN A 532 -2.68 15.40 36.97
C ASN A 532 -2.08 15.25 38.38
N ALA A 533 -1.17 14.28 38.56
CA ALA A 533 -0.50 14.04 39.83
C ALA A 533 0.32 15.25 40.31
N LYS A 534 0.90 16.00 39.37
CA LYS A 534 1.75 17.18 39.60
C LYS A 534 0.96 18.50 39.67
N GLN A 535 -0.35 18.46 39.50
CA GLN A 535 -1.20 19.63 39.38
C GLN A 535 -1.60 20.23 40.74
N GLU A 536 -1.79 21.56 40.79
CA GLU A 536 -2.34 22.24 41.97
C GLU A 536 -3.78 21.80 42.28
N ASN A 537 -4.18 21.84 43.55
CA ASN A 537 -5.49 21.35 44.01
C ASN A 537 -6.70 21.96 43.27
N ILE A 538 -6.58 23.18 42.72
CA ILE A 538 -7.65 23.85 41.98
C ILE A 538 -7.87 23.29 40.57
N TYR A 539 -6.87 22.63 39.98
CA TYR A 539 -6.93 22.05 38.64
C TYR A 539 -6.86 20.52 38.65
N LYS A 540 -6.54 19.93 39.80
CA LYS A 540 -6.40 18.48 39.95
C LYS A 540 -7.75 17.78 39.86
N ILE A 541 -7.86 16.81 38.97
CA ILE A 541 -9.04 15.97 38.79
C ILE A 541 -8.88 14.69 39.62
N PRO A 542 -9.92 14.21 40.33
CA PRO A 542 -9.87 12.92 41.02
C PRO A 542 -9.55 11.77 40.05
N GLU A 543 -8.72 10.81 40.46
CA GLU A 543 -8.34 9.67 39.60
C GLU A 543 -9.56 8.86 39.15
N GLU A 544 -10.56 8.68 40.02
CA GLU A 544 -11.82 8.00 39.70
C GLU A 544 -12.63 8.69 38.59
N GLU A 545 -12.44 10.01 38.40
CA GLU A 545 -13.05 10.78 37.32
C GLU A 545 -12.25 10.68 36.02
N LEU A 546 -10.92 10.51 36.08
CA LEU A 546 -10.08 10.34 34.89
C LEU A 546 -10.37 9.03 34.14
N ASP A 547 -10.71 7.95 34.87
CA ASP A 547 -11.15 6.68 34.29
C ASP A 547 -12.41 6.82 33.40
N ALA A 548 -13.23 7.86 33.63
CA ALA A 548 -14.39 8.13 32.79
C ALA A 548 -14.00 8.66 31.40
N ILE A 549 -12.83 9.29 31.28
CA ILE A 549 -12.32 9.86 30.02
C ILE A 549 -11.78 8.77 29.10
N GLU A 550 -11.16 7.73 29.65
CA GLU A 550 -10.75 6.55 28.86
C GLU A 550 -11.94 5.93 28.13
N LYS A 551 -13.11 5.94 28.78
CA LYS A 551 -14.35 5.38 28.25
C LYS A 551 -14.97 6.24 27.13
N LEU A 552 -14.62 7.52 26.98
CA LEU A 552 -15.09 8.37 25.86
C LEU A 552 -14.62 7.88 24.49
N THR A 553 -13.54 7.09 24.45
CA THR A 553 -13.02 6.51 23.22
C THR A 553 -13.65 5.18 22.84
N ASN A 554 -14.55 4.63 23.67
CA ASN A 554 -15.22 3.34 23.47
C ASN A 554 -16.73 3.50 23.15
N ASN A 555 -17.22 2.77 22.14
CA ASN A 555 -18.58 2.91 21.58
C ASN A 555 -19.74 2.32 22.45
N GLN A 556 -19.48 1.86 23.68
CA GLN A 556 -20.47 1.10 24.48
C GLN A 556 -20.80 1.77 25.83
N VAL A 557 -20.99 3.09 25.83
CA VAL A 557 -21.18 3.86 27.08
C VAL A 557 -22.56 4.52 27.11
N SER A 558 -23.17 4.59 28.31
CA SER A 558 -24.46 5.24 28.51
C SER A 558 -24.37 6.78 28.37
N GLU A 559 -25.49 7.43 28.05
CA GLU A 559 -25.56 8.90 27.87
C GLU A 559 -25.08 9.68 29.10
N GLU A 560 -25.43 9.22 30.31
CA GLU A 560 -25.04 9.89 31.56
C GLU A 560 -23.52 9.87 31.78
N VAL A 561 -22.87 8.73 31.50
CA VAL A 561 -21.41 8.58 31.64
C VAL A 561 -20.70 9.42 30.58
N ARG A 562 -21.25 9.50 29.37
CA ARG A 562 -20.71 10.36 28.29
C ARG A 562 -20.82 11.84 28.64
N ALA A 563 -21.97 12.29 29.16
CA ALA A 563 -22.16 13.67 29.58
C ALA A 563 -21.20 14.06 30.72
N ASN A 564 -21.02 13.16 31.70
CA ASN A 564 -20.06 13.34 32.78
C ASN A 564 -18.62 13.46 32.26
N ALA A 565 -18.20 12.53 31.39
CA ALA A 565 -16.86 12.54 30.84
C ALA A 565 -16.59 13.77 29.94
N ILE A 566 -17.60 14.26 29.21
CA ILE A 566 -17.51 15.53 28.47
C ILE A 566 -17.30 16.71 29.42
N SER A 567 -18.02 16.75 30.55
CA SER A 567 -17.84 17.78 31.58
C SER A 567 -16.41 17.76 32.15
N ILE A 568 -15.89 16.56 32.45
CA ILE A 568 -14.51 16.41 32.95
C ILE A 568 -13.50 16.85 31.89
N LEU A 569 -13.71 16.48 30.62
CA LEU A 569 -12.85 16.92 29.51
C LEU A 569 -12.84 18.45 29.37
N ARG A 570 -13.97 19.14 29.59
CA ARG A 570 -14.01 20.60 29.62
C ARG A 570 -13.15 21.17 30.74
N ASN A 571 -13.25 20.61 31.95
CA ASN A 571 -12.41 21.02 33.08
C ASN A 571 -10.91 20.81 32.81
N LEU A 572 -10.55 19.70 32.15
CA LEU A 572 -9.16 19.45 31.75
C LEU A 572 -8.65 20.46 30.72
N LEU A 573 -9.51 20.97 29.83
CA LEU A 573 -9.12 21.99 28.85
C LEU A 573 -8.88 23.37 29.47
N ASP A 574 -9.31 23.59 30.71
CA ASP A 574 -8.99 24.79 31.47
C ASP A 574 -7.61 24.75 32.12
N TRP A 575 -6.90 23.61 32.05
CA TRP A 575 -5.56 23.45 32.62
C TRP A 575 -4.55 24.51 32.15
N PRO A 576 -3.49 24.77 32.94
CA PRO A 576 -2.37 25.63 32.55
C PRO A 576 -1.77 25.26 31.18
N ASN A 577 -1.25 26.28 30.46
CA ASN A 577 -0.76 26.12 29.09
C ASN A 577 0.33 25.05 28.93
N ASN A 578 1.15 24.83 29.95
CA ASN A 578 2.22 23.84 29.94
C ASN A 578 1.74 22.40 30.21
N ALA A 579 0.47 22.19 30.59
CA ALA A 579 -0.06 20.90 31.00
C ALA A 579 -1.27 20.41 30.18
N VAL A 580 -1.99 21.29 29.48
CA VAL A 580 -3.28 20.99 28.81
C VAL A 580 -3.17 20.07 27.57
N PHE A 581 -1.98 19.81 27.05
CA PHE A 581 -1.82 19.11 25.77
C PHE A 581 -2.42 17.68 25.71
N PRO A 582 -2.39 16.82 26.76
CA PRO A 582 -3.05 15.52 26.66
C PRO A 582 -4.57 15.65 26.54
N ALA A 583 -5.16 16.65 27.20
CA ALA A 583 -6.59 16.93 27.11
C ALA A 583 -7.00 17.39 25.70
N LEU A 584 -6.18 18.23 25.06
CA LEU A 584 -6.38 18.60 23.64
C LEU A 584 -6.25 17.40 22.70
N ASP A 585 -5.32 16.47 22.99
CA ASP A 585 -5.12 15.26 22.19
C ASP A 585 -6.28 14.25 22.35
N ILE A 586 -6.87 14.17 23.54
CA ILE A 586 -8.12 13.41 23.76
C ILE A 586 -9.29 14.11 23.07
N ALA A 587 -9.43 15.43 23.22
CA ALA A 587 -10.54 16.18 22.63
C ALA A 587 -10.58 16.03 21.11
N ARG A 588 -9.43 16.12 20.42
CA ARG A 588 -9.39 15.97 18.94
C ARG A 588 -9.77 14.57 18.48
N LEU A 589 -9.59 13.54 19.30
CA LEU A 589 -10.05 12.18 19.01
C LEU A 589 -11.53 12.02 19.33
N ALA A 590 -11.98 12.56 20.46
CA ALA A 590 -13.34 12.41 20.94
C ALA A 590 -14.37 13.05 19.98
N VAL A 591 -14.06 14.19 19.36
CA VAL A 591 -14.95 14.84 18.37
C VAL A 591 -15.13 14.07 17.06
N LEU A 592 -14.36 12.99 16.82
CA LEU A 592 -14.61 12.07 15.72
C LEU A 592 -15.87 11.22 15.96
N HIS A 593 -16.32 11.10 17.21
CA HIS A 593 -17.57 10.41 17.56
C HIS A 593 -18.76 11.37 17.47
N LYS A 594 -19.83 10.96 16.79
CA LYS A 594 -21.00 11.81 16.48
C LYS A 594 -21.65 12.42 17.73
N GLU A 595 -21.90 11.59 18.73
CA GLU A 595 -22.57 12.00 19.97
C GLU A 595 -21.73 12.99 20.77
N VAL A 596 -20.41 12.76 20.83
CA VAL A 596 -19.49 13.66 21.53
C VAL A 596 -19.38 14.97 20.78
N ASN A 597 -19.21 14.95 19.47
CA ASN A 597 -19.19 16.15 18.64
C ASN A 597 -20.44 17.01 18.87
N ASN A 598 -21.62 16.37 18.89
CA ASN A 598 -22.90 17.05 19.08
C ASN A 598 -23.04 17.78 20.41
N LEU A 599 -22.47 17.24 21.49
CA LEU A 599 -22.54 17.78 22.85
C LEU A 599 -21.37 18.70 23.20
N PHE A 600 -20.19 18.43 22.62
CA PHE A 600 -18.94 19.11 22.96
C PHE A 600 -18.67 20.35 22.11
N CYS A 601 -19.06 20.33 20.83
CA CYS A 601 -18.83 21.45 19.90
C CYS A 601 -19.87 22.56 20.10
N THR A 602 -19.73 23.29 21.20
CA THR A 602 -20.54 24.46 21.58
C THR A 602 -19.66 25.71 21.68
N GLU A 603 -20.27 26.89 21.83
CA GLU A 603 -19.53 28.16 21.98
C GLU A 603 -18.58 28.16 23.20
N GLU A 604 -18.83 27.32 24.20
CA GLU A 604 -17.95 27.12 25.36
C GLU A 604 -16.56 26.57 24.98
N LEU A 605 -16.41 25.94 23.81
CA LEU A 605 -15.12 25.46 23.32
C LEU A 605 -14.27 26.61 22.72
N LEU A 606 -14.89 27.72 22.31
CA LEU A 606 -14.20 28.80 21.61
C LEU A 606 -13.12 29.50 22.45
N PRO A 607 -13.31 29.78 23.76
CA PRO A 607 -12.25 30.31 24.60
C PRO A 607 -10.98 29.43 24.59
N VAL A 608 -11.15 28.10 24.58
CA VAL A 608 -10.03 27.14 24.50
C VAL A 608 -9.35 27.22 23.13
N ILE A 609 -10.13 27.26 22.05
CA ILE A 609 -9.60 27.40 20.68
C ILE A 609 -8.79 28.70 20.57
N ARG A 610 -9.38 29.85 20.93
CA ARG A 610 -8.74 31.18 20.91
C ARG A 610 -7.43 31.21 21.69
N ARG A 611 -7.43 30.59 22.87
CA ARG A 611 -6.27 30.51 23.75
C ARG A 611 -5.07 29.82 23.10
N HIS A 612 -5.31 28.90 22.17
CA HIS A 612 -4.27 28.02 21.62
C HIS A 612 -3.98 28.21 20.12
N ILE A 613 -4.78 28.96 19.36
CA ILE A 613 -4.48 29.29 17.96
C ILE A 613 -3.73 30.61 17.76
N LYS A 614 -3.52 31.38 18.84
CA LYS A 614 -2.80 32.66 18.82
C LYS A 614 -1.28 32.51 18.65
N ILE A 615 -0.63 33.61 18.31
CA ILE A 615 0.81 33.70 18.01
C ILE A 615 1.75 33.23 19.14
N ASP A 616 1.40 33.44 20.40
CA ASP A 616 2.20 33.11 21.59
C ASP A 616 1.79 31.79 22.24
N ALA A 617 0.95 30.99 21.57
CA ALA A 617 0.54 29.68 22.07
C ALA A 617 1.70 28.68 22.04
N PHE A 618 1.68 27.72 22.97
CA PHE A 618 2.65 26.61 22.97
C PHE A 618 2.51 25.80 21.67
N PRO A 619 3.60 25.48 20.97
CA PRO A 619 3.53 24.80 19.67
C PRO A 619 2.77 23.47 19.68
N SER A 620 2.87 22.69 20.76
CA SER A 620 2.13 21.44 20.94
C SER A 620 0.62 21.68 21.03
N ASN A 621 0.20 22.68 21.80
CA ASN A 621 -1.21 22.98 22.01
C ASN A 621 -1.83 23.56 20.75
N GLN A 622 -1.10 24.44 20.06
CA GLN A 622 -1.53 25.01 18.78
C GLN A 622 -1.78 23.90 17.75
N MET A 623 -0.83 22.97 17.60
CA MET A 623 -0.97 21.83 16.70
C MET A 623 -2.18 20.96 17.04
N LEU A 624 -2.35 20.58 18.32
CA LEU A 624 -3.49 19.77 18.74
C LEU A 624 -4.82 20.50 18.60
N THR A 625 -4.85 21.82 18.79
CA THR A 625 -6.04 22.65 18.58
C THR A 625 -6.41 22.74 17.11
N PHE A 626 -5.43 22.88 16.20
CA PHE A 626 -5.69 22.79 14.76
C PHE A 626 -6.18 21.39 14.35
N ARG A 627 -5.68 20.32 14.98
CA ARG A 627 -6.21 18.96 14.78
C ARG A 627 -7.65 18.81 15.27
N LEU A 628 -7.97 19.39 16.43
CA LEU A 628 -9.32 19.41 17.00
C LEU A 628 -10.29 20.06 16.03
N ILE A 629 -10.04 21.29 15.61
CA ILE A 629 -10.94 22.00 14.69
C ILE A 629 -11.01 21.36 13.30
N ALA A 630 -9.95 20.69 12.83
CA ALA A 630 -10.00 19.92 11.59
C ALA A 630 -10.94 18.70 11.72
N ASN A 631 -10.89 17.99 12.85
CA ASN A 631 -11.75 16.83 13.12
C ASN A 631 -13.20 17.21 13.46
N MET A 632 -13.46 18.43 13.91
CA MET A 632 -14.82 18.92 14.19
C MET A 632 -15.75 18.85 12.97
N PHE A 633 -15.22 19.03 11.75
CA PHE A 633 -15.97 18.93 10.50
C PHE A 633 -16.58 17.55 10.23
N GLN A 634 -16.17 16.49 10.93
CA GLN A 634 -16.69 15.15 10.69
C GLN A 634 -18.19 15.00 11.02
N HIS A 635 -18.77 15.94 11.81
CA HIS A 635 -20.19 15.95 12.14
C HIS A 635 -20.77 17.37 12.16
N GLU A 636 -22.10 17.45 12.01
CA GLU A 636 -22.85 18.68 11.73
C GLU A 636 -22.63 19.81 12.75
N LYS A 637 -22.55 19.51 14.05
CA LYS A 637 -22.40 20.54 15.10
C LYS A 637 -21.03 21.18 15.07
N GLY A 638 -19.97 20.38 14.95
CA GLY A 638 -18.60 20.86 14.81
C GLY A 638 -18.39 21.62 13.50
N GLU A 639 -18.91 21.11 12.38
CA GLU A 639 -18.90 21.83 11.09
C GLU A 639 -19.55 23.21 11.21
N LYS A 640 -20.76 23.28 11.80
CA LYS A 640 -21.47 24.53 12.00
C LYS A 640 -20.67 25.52 12.84
N LEU A 641 -20.11 25.08 13.98
CA LEU A 641 -19.32 25.96 14.83
C LEU A 641 -18.07 26.49 14.12
N CYS A 642 -17.40 25.66 13.32
CA CYS A 642 -16.26 26.09 12.51
C CYS A 642 -16.65 27.10 11.41
N LEU A 643 -17.83 26.95 10.80
CA LEU A 643 -18.35 27.92 9.81
C LEU A 643 -18.75 29.24 10.48
N ASP A 644 -19.46 29.20 11.61
CA ASP A 644 -19.94 30.39 12.32
C ASP A 644 -18.76 31.28 12.79
N TYR A 645 -17.63 30.67 13.17
CA TYR A 645 -16.42 31.37 13.66
C TYR A 645 -15.24 31.34 12.68
N ARG A 646 -15.46 31.00 11.42
CA ARG A 646 -14.40 30.87 10.40
C ARG A 646 -13.54 32.13 10.27
N ASP A 647 -14.16 33.29 10.38
CA ASP A 647 -13.49 34.59 10.20
C ASP A 647 -12.42 34.81 11.25
N GLU A 648 -12.76 34.53 12.51
CA GLU A 648 -11.85 34.66 13.64
C GLU A 648 -10.68 33.66 13.56
N ILE A 649 -10.96 32.41 13.16
CA ILE A 649 -9.92 31.37 13.03
C ILE A 649 -9.00 31.68 11.86
N LEU A 650 -9.54 32.15 10.73
CA LEU A 650 -8.78 32.56 9.56
C LEU A 650 -7.92 33.80 9.84
N GLU A 651 -8.42 34.77 10.59
CA GLU A 651 -7.64 35.95 11.04
C GLU A 651 -6.48 35.53 11.95
N SER A 652 -6.73 34.61 12.88
CA SER A 652 -5.67 34.05 13.75
C SER A 652 -4.54 33.39 12.94
N LEU A 653 -4.84 32.74 11.81
CA LEU A 653 -3.83 32.15 10.92
C LEU A 653 -2.96 33.20 10.21
N LEU A 654 -3.53 34.37 9.90
CA LEU A 654 -2.79 35.49 9.30
C LEU A 654 -1.83 36.13 10.31
N ASP A 655 -2.22 36.17 11.59
CA ASP A 655 -1.41 36.74 12.67
C ASP A 655 -0.22 35.88 13.09
N LEU A 656 -0.20 34.59 12.74
CA LEU A 656 0.91 33.71 13.09
C LEU A 656 2.21 34.17 12.42
N GLN A 657 3.27 34.39 13.21
CA GLN A 657 4.63 34.64 12.70
C GLN A 657 5.27 33.38 12.09
N SER A 658 4.95 32.19 12.61
CA SER A 658 5.42 30.90 12.12
C SER A 658 4.27 29.90 12.06
N LEU A 659 4.25 29.04 11.02
CA LEU A 659 3.31 27.92 10.93
C LEU A 659 3.74 26.71 11.77
N GLY A 660 4.83 26.83 12.53
CA GLY A 660 5.34 25.79 13.42
C GLY A 660 6.00 24.61 12.68
N ASN A 661 6.12 23.49 13.39
CA ASN A 661 6.75 22.27 12.87
C ASN A 661 5.87 21.59 11.79
N LYS A 662 6.41 20.53 11.17
CA LYS A 662 5.73 19.73 10.14
C LYS A 662 4.30 19.32 10.53
N ASN A 663 4.08 18.92 11.79
CA ASN A 663 2.78 18.45 12.26
C ASN A 663 1.74 19.58 12.37
N ASN A 664 2.18 20.78 12.76
CA ASN A 664 1.32 21.95 12.84
C ASN A 664 0.92 22.43 11.43
N GLN A 665 1.88 22.45 10.49
CA GLN A 665 1.61 22.79 9.08
C GLN A 665 0.58 21.85 8.44
N VAL A 666 0.69 20.54 8.69
CA VAL A 666 -0.29 19.55 8.21
C VAL A 666 -1.66 19.78 8.85
N ALA A 667 -1.72 20.07 10.16
CA ALA A 667 -2.97 20.33 10.86
C ALA A 667 -3.68 21.59 10.31
N ILE A 668 -2.94 22.70 10.14
CA ILE A 668 -3.44 23.95 9.55
C ILE A 668 -3.96 23.71 8.13
N SER A 669 -3.19 23.03 7.28
CA SER A 669 -3.58 22.76 5.89
C SER A 669 -4.80 21.84 5.80
N THR A 670 -4.94 20.90 6.74
CA THR A 670 -6.11 20.03 6.84
C THR A 670 -7.36 20.81 7.28
N TYR A 671 -7.24 21.71 8.26
CA TYR A 671 -8.34 22.61 8.65
C TYR A 671 -8.80 23.48 7.47
N ILE A 672 -7.88 24.13 6.76
CA ILE A 672 -8.20 24.99 5.62
C ILE A 672 -8.92 24.19 4.52
N LEU A 673 -8.44 22.99 4.19
CA LEU A 673 -9.09 22.13 3.20
C LEU A 673 -10.50 21.70 3.63
N ASN A 674 -10.69 21.28 4.90
CA ASN A 674 -12.02 20.91 5.40
C ASN A 674 -12.97 22.11 5.41
N LEU A 675 -12.49 23.30 5.78
CA LEU A 675 -13.27 24.54 5.72
C LEU A 675 -13.69 24.85 4.28
N ILE A 676 -12.79 24.70 3.29
CA ILE A 676 -13.11 24.92 1.87
C ILE A 676 -14.19 23.94 1.38
N VAL A 677 -14.12 22.68 1.80
CA VAL A 677 -15.17 21.69 1.49
C VAL A 677 -16.52 22.14 2.08
N ALA A 678 -16.55 22.58 3.34
CA ALA A 678 -17.77 23.06 4.00
C ALA A 678 -18.33 24.33 3.34
N LEU A 679 -17.46 25.30 3.00
CA LEU A 679 -17.81 26.53 2.30
C LEU A 679 -18.41 26.27 0.91
N ASN A 680 -17.93 25.25 0.21
CA ASN A 680 -18.52 24.81 -1.04
C ASN A 680 -19.89 24.14 -0.83
N ASN A 681 -20.03 23.32 0.20
CA ASN A 681 -21.30 22.66 0.54
C ASN A 681 -22.40 23.66 0.91
N CYS A 682 -22.06 24.75 1.61
CA CYS A 682 -23.03 25.80 1.99
C CYS A 682 -23.11 26.98 1.00
N ASN A 683 -22.33 26.96 -0.08
CA ASN A 683 -22.23 28.04 -1.08
C ASN A 683 -21.92 29.43 -0.48
N ASP A 684 -21.02 29.51 0.50
CA ASP A 684 -20.64 30.77 1.16
C ASP A 684 -19.50 31.49 0.42
N THR A 685 -19.86 32.35 -0.53
CA THR A 685 -18.90 33.12 -1.36
C THR A 685 -17.98 34.04 -0.55
N PRO A 686 -18.45 34.86 0.41
CA PRO A 686 -17.56 35.64 1.28
C PRO A 686 -16.52 34.77 2.01
N GLY A 687 -16.94 33.62 2.55
CA GLY A 687 -16.05 32.68 3.21
C GLY A 687 -15.01 32.08 2.25
N LYS A 688 -15.39 31.75 1.01
CA LYS A 688 -14.48 31.27 -0.04
C LYS A 688 -13.39 32.30 -0.37
N THR A 689 -13.77 33.57 -0.55
CA THR A 689 -12.82 34.66 -0.81
C THR A 689 -11.86 34.85 0.36
N ARG A 690 -12.34 34.74 1.60
CA ARG A 690 -11.49 34.85 2.78
C ARG A 690 -10.52 33.67 2.90
N ALA A 691 -10.98 32.44 2.66
CA ALA A 691 -10.13 31.25 2.63
C ALA A 691 -9.04 31.36 1.54
N LEU A 692 -9.37 31.92 0.37
CA LEU A 692 -8.39 32.19 -0.69
C LEU A 692 -7.30 33.16 -0.24
N ASN A 693 -7.67 34.26 0.41
CA ASN A 693 -6.71 35.24 0.93
C ASN A 693 -5.78 34.64 1.99
N VAL A 694 -6.30 33.75 2.85
CA VAL A 694 -5.46 33.00 3.80
C VAL A 694 -4.53 32.04 3.06
N LEU A 695 -4.99 31.33 2.03
CA LEU A 695 -4.13 30.47 1.21
C LEU A 695 -2.99 31.24 0.54
N PHE A 696 -3.20 32.48 0.07
CA PHE A 696 -2.12 33.33 -0.46
C PHE A 696 -1.03 33.64 0.56
N THR A 697 -1.39 33.69 1.84
CA THR A 697 -0.43 33.93 2.94
C THR A 697 0.21 32.63 3.41
N VAL A 698 -0.58 31.54 3.53
CA VAL A 698 -0.14 30.26 4.11
C VAL A 698 0.70 29.45 3.13
N LEU A 699 0.28 29.31 1.87
CA LEU A 699 0.92 28.43 0.89
C LEU A 699 2.42 28.74 0.69
N PRO A 700 2.87 30.00 0.56
CA PRO A 700 4.31 30.32 0.40
C PRO A 700 5.16 30.03 1.65
N ARG A 701 4.52 29.84 2.81
CA ARG A 701 5.19 29.63 4.11
C ARG A 701 5.28 28.15 4.49
N LEU A 702 4.66 27.26 3.71
CA LEU A 702 4.70 25.82 3.92
C LEU A 702 6.02 25.24 3.40
N ASN A 703 6.63 24.36 4.18
CA ASN A 703 7.86 23.65 3.79
C ASN A 703 7.75 22.12 3.97
N GLU A 704 6.59 21.64 4.42
CA GLU A 704 6.27 20.22 4.53
C GLU A 704 5.43 19.78 3.31
N SER A 705 5.83 18.69 2.65
CA SER A 705 5.26 18.28 1.37
C SER A 705 3.79 17.88 1.44
N GLU A 706 3.34 17.23 2.51
CA GLU A 706 1.93 16.83 2.69
C GLU A 706 1.03 18.04 3.00
N ALA A 707 1.53 19.01 3.76
CA ALA A 707 0.87 20.28 4.05
C ALA A 707 0.72 21.12 2.77
N MET A 708 1.80 21.26 1.99
CA MET A 708 1.76 21.90 0.67
C MET A 708 0.73 21.24 -0.25
N PHE A 709 0.74 19.90 -0.30
CA PHE A 709 -0.22 19.15 -1.11
C PHE A 709 -1.67 19.44 -0.70
N ARG A 710 -1.98 19.42 0.61
CA ARG A 710 -3.34 19.71 1.12
C ARG A 710 -3.78 21.14 0.84
N ALA A 711 -2.89 22.12 1.00
CA ALA A 711 -3.18 23.51 0.68
C ALA A 711 -3.44 23.72 -0.83
N LEU A 712 -2.67 23.04 -1.70
CA LEU A 712 -2.91 23.06 -3.15
C LEU A 712 -4.23 22.39 -3.53
N VAL A 713 -4.54 21.22 -2.95
CA VAL A 713 -5.84 20.57 -3.15
C VAL A 713 -6.97 21.50 -2.70
N GLY A 714 -6.80 22.21 -1.57
CA GLY A 714 -7.74 23.24 -1.11
C GLY A 714 -7.91 24.36 -2.13
N LEU A 715 -6.81 24.94 -2.61
CA LEU A 715 -6.82 25.99 -3.64
C LEU A 715 -7.54 25.52 -4.90
N GLY A 716 -7.16 24.38 -5.47
CA GLY A 716 -7.81 23.86 -6.66
C GLY A 716 -9.28 23.51 -6.45
N THR A 717 -9.63 22.94 -5.28
CA THR A 717 -11.02 22.62 -4.93
C THR A 717 -11.86 23.89 -4.87
N LEU A 718 -11.32 24.98 -4.32
CA LEU A 718 -11.98 26.28 -4.29
C LEU A 718 -12.29 26.80 -5.71
N LEU A 719 -11.35 26.63 -6.63
CA LEU A 719 -11.49 27.09 -8.03
C LEU A 719 -12.41 26.20 -8.87
N THR A 720 -12.57 24.92 -8.52
CA THR A 720 -13.33 23.96 -9.35
C THR A 720 -14.71 23.64 -8.80
N ALA A 721 -14.86 23.53 -7.48
CA ALA A 721 -16.11 23.19 -6.82
C ALA A 721 -17.02 24.40 -6.53
N THR A 722 -16.58 25.62 -6.85
CA THR A 722 -17.46 26.80 -6.81
C THR A 722 -18.50 26.70 -7.92
N SER A 723 -19.76 26.52 -7.49
CA SER A 723 -20.92 26.27 -8.34
C SER A 723 -21.33 27.50 -9.17
N ASP A 724 -21.28 28.70 -8.59
CA ASP A 724 -21.56 29.95 -9.29
C ASP A 724 -20.41 30.34 -10.24
N PRO A 725 -20.66 30.48 -11.55
CA PRO A 725 -19.61 30.81 -12.51
C PRO A 725 -19.00 32.20 -12.34
N SER A 726 -19.75 33.19 -11.84
CA SER A 726 -19.24 34.54 -11.59
C SER A 726 -18.24 34.52 -10.45
N ASP A 727 -18.63 33.94 -9.32
CA ASP A 727 -17.78 33.80 -8.13
C ASP A 727 -16.52 32.99 -8.45
N ARG A 728 -16.67 31.90 -9.22
CA ARG A 728 -15.53 31.09 -9.68
C ARG A 728 -14.54 31.90 -10.51
N ASN A 729 -15.04 32.71 -11.44
CA ASN A 729 -14.18 33.56 -12.28
C ASN A 729 -13.49 34.66 -11.46
N GLU A 730 -14.15 35.22 -10.45
CA GLU A 730 -13.54 36.18 -9.53
C GLU A 730 -12.40 35.53 -8.73
N LEU A 731 -12.60 34.31 -8.21
CA LEU A 731 -11.56 33.56 -7.48
C LEU A 731 -10.36 33.23 -8.40
N ILE A 732 -10.61 32.78 -9.64
CA ILE A 732 -9.54 32.53 -10.64
C ILE A 732 -8.78 33.83 -10.94
N ASN A 733 -9.48 34.95 -11.14
CA ASN A 733 -8.86 36.24 -11.39
C ASN A 733 -8.02 36.72 -10.20
N ALA A 734 -8.47 36.49 -8.97
CA ALA A 734 -7.69 36.80 -7.77
C ALA A 734 -6.39 35.98 -7.71
N VAL A 735 -6.42 34.68 -8.06
CA VAL A 735 -5.19 33.86 -8.16
C VAL A 735 -4.25 34.39 -9.23
N ARG A 736 -4.78 34.77 -10.41
CA ARG A 736 -4.00 35.37 -11.51
C ARG A 736 -3.32 36.69 -11.13
N GLN A 737 -3.90 37.46 -10.21
CA GLN A 737 -3.34 38.72 -9.73
C GLN A 737 -2.32 38.55 -8.59
N SER A 738 -2.24 37.35 -7.98
CA SER A 738 -1.31 37.06 -6.90
C SER A 738 0.03 36.55 -7.44
N GLU A 739 0.99 37.46 -7.66
CA GLU A 739 2.34 37.11 -8.15
C GLU A 739 3.02 36.08 -7.26
N THR A 740 2.91 36.21 -5.94
CA THR A 740 3.49 35.28 -4.96
C THR A 740 2.96 33.86 -5.16
N THR A 741 1.65 33.70 -5.29
CA THR A 741 1.01 32.39 -5.45
C THR A 741 1.35 31.77 -6.79
N LEU A 742 1.35 32.56 -7.87
CA LEU A 742 1.76 32.09 -9.20
C LEU A 742 3.23 31.62 -9.21
N ASN A 743 4.12 32.35 -8.55
CA ASN A 743 5.52 31.96 -8.43
C ASN A 743 5.68 30.66 -7.65
N VAL A 744 4.92 30.47 -6.56
CA VAL A 744 4.92 29.20 -5.82
C VAL A 744 4.39 28.06 -6.71
N LEU A 745 3.27 28.25 -7.41
CA LEU A 745 2.69 27.24 -8.31
C LEU A 745 3.66 26.84 -9.44
N ARG A 746 4.34 27.81 -10.06
CA ARG A 746 5.37 27.56 -11.09
C ARG A 746 6.58 26.82 -10.51
N THR A 747 7.12 27.30 -9.39
CA THR A 747 8.25 26.65 -8.72
C THR A 747 7.94 25.20 -8.37
N LEU A 748 6.74 24.94 -7.84
CA LEU A 748 6.29 23.60 -7.48
C LEU A 748 5.94 22.73 -8.69
N SER A 749 5.61 23.30 -9.86
CA SER A 749 5.30 22.53 -11.07
C SER A 749 6.54 22.21 -11.92
N GLU A 750 7.58 23.03 -11.82
CA GLU A 750 8.86 22.92 -12.53
C GLU A 750 9.93 22.14 -11.74
N SER A 751 9.70 21.83 -10.46
CA SER A 751 10.62 21.09 -9.60
C SER A 751 10.71 19.60 -9.99
N THR A 752 11.38 19.31 -11.10
CA THR A 752 11.69 17.94 -11.57
C THR A 752 13.03 17.39 -11.06
N SER A 753 13.78 18.16 -10.27
CA SER A 753 15.16 17.83 -9.85
C SER A 753 15.43 17.76 -8.35
N ASP A 754 14.46 18.07 -7.49
CA ASP A 754 14.60 17.95 -6.03
C ASP A 754 13.81 16.75 -5.51
N LEU A 755 14.52 15.71 -5.04
CA LEU A 755 13.93 14.50 -4.42
C LEU A 755 13.09 14.79 -3.15
N SER A 756 13.02 16.05 -2.70
CA SER A 756 12.31 16.48 -1.50
C SER A 756 10.83 16.83 -1.73
N ILE A 757 10.41 17.14 -2.96
CA ILE A 757 9.02 17.53 -3.28
C ILE A 757 8.29 16.32 -3.86
N SER A 758 7.23 15.86 -3.18
CA SER A 758 6.42 14.71 -3.61
C SER A 758 5.83 14.90 -5.01
N ASN A 759 5.88 13.86 -5.85
CA ASN A 759 5.25 13.83 -7.19
C ASN A 759 3.77 14.29 -7.18
N LYS A 760 3.07 14.18 -6.05
CA LYS A 760 1.69 14.67 -5.89
C LYS A 760 1.60 16.19 -5.84
N VAL A 761 2.55 16.89 -5.22
CA VAL A 761 2.62 18.36 -5.17
C VAL A 761 2.80 18.92 -6.58
N VAL A 762 3.76 18.37 -7.33
CA VAL A 762 4.06 18.77 -8.71
C VAL A 762 2.83 18.63 -9.61
N ASN A 763 2.18 17.47 -9.57
CA ASN A 763 1.00 17.19 -10.40
C ASN A 763 -0.21 18.05 -10.00
N CYS A 764 -0.42 18.30 -8.70
CA CYS A 764 -1.49 19.16 -8.21
C CYS A 764 -1.28 20.62 -8.65
N SER A 765 -0.05 21.13 -8.53
CA SER A 765 0.32 22.47 -9.02
C SER A 765 0.07 22.63 -10.52
N LYS A 766 0.40 21.62 -11.33
CA LYS A 766 0.11 21.62 -12.78
C LYS A 766 -1.39 21.70 -13.07
N GLN A 767 -2.19 20.89 -12.37
CA GLN A 767 -3.66 20.94 -12.51
C GLN A 767 -4.23 22.33 -12.18
N ILE A 768 -3.71 22.99 -11.14
CA ILE A 768 -4.16 24.34 -10.76
C ILE A 768 -3.73 25.37 -11.81
N ILE A 769 -2.51 25.27 -12.34
CA ILE A 769 -2.03 26.13 -13.43
C ILE A 769 -2.94 25.98 -14.66
N ASP A 770 -3.28 24.74 -15.04
CA ASP A 770 -4.17 24.48 -16.19
C ASP A 770 -5.59 25.02 -15.97
N LEU A 771 -6.05 25.14 -14.72
CA LEU A 771 -7.35 25.72 -14.37
C LEU A 771 -7.38 27.26 -14.46
N ILE A 772 -6.23 27.91 -14.29
CA ILE A 772 -6.13 29.38 -14.24
C ILE A 772 -5.44 29.96 -15.49
N ILE A 773 -5.00 29.16 -16.45
CA ILE A 773 -4.60 29.64 -17.79
C ILE A 773 -5.84 29.62 -18.67
#